data_AF-A0A6N6KWV0-F1
#
_entry.id   AF-A0A6N6KWV0-F1
#
_cell.length_a   1.000
_cell.length_b   1.000
_cell.length_c   1.000
_cell.angle_alpha   90.00
_cell.angle_beta   90.00
_cell.angle_gamma   90.00
#
_symmetry.space_group_name_H-M   'P 1'
#
loop_
_entity.id
_entity.type
_entity.pdbx_description
1 polymer ?
#
loop_
_entity_poly.entity_id
_entity_poly.type
_entity_poly.pdbx_seq_one_letter_code
_entity_poly.pdbx_strand_id
1 'polypeptide(L)'
;MHLQLSNLPFPGNYEFHISRRARDRYAFDATIFQLNGNVLFADFRAAREFTQRMNLERDVVADPQLAVRAGDINALGLIDEILHYVAGLYKQQENIKVFEEGLSYLYARLGPEMVDAALMSFTGQFPAVAVYQGELSPSEYLEGQSGGVPNRLIVLEEMLLLWLANANPAFEPFSELFDDKDLRMHSVYAQMIDGLQDFFDEQPPFGPEHQNLVSMLRTPAVMVPNSLSGQLEYIRAHWADLLGDYLLRLLTSLDLIAEESRLPFTGFGPPDVYDFSAWGMSIDEEPERFSPDKDWMPSLVLMAKNAYVWLDQLSKTYGREIKQLDQIPDEELDKLADWGFNGLWLIGLWERSTASKKIKQMRGNEDAIASAYSLYDYTIAHDLGGEEAVNNLRERAWQRGMRLASDMVPNHMGIDSRWVLEHPDWFLSLPQSPYPSYSFNGVDLTDNDNVGIYLEDHYYDDSDAAVVFKRVDALGEARYIYHGNDGTGLPWNDTAQLDFLKAEVREGVIQTILHVARQFPVIRFDAAMTLAKKHIQRLWFPKPGEGGAVPSRAEHAMSQAAFDAAIPEEFWREVVDRIAQEVPDTLLLAEAFWMMEGYFVRTLGMHRVYNSAFMHMLRDEDNAKYRAVMKNTLEFNPQILKRFVNFMNNPDEDTAEAQFGKGDKYFGVAVMMATLPGLPMFGHGQIEGFTEKYGMEYQRAYYDEQPDEGLVNHHQRVIFPLLRRRRLFAEVDDFLLYDFFSPHSLVNEDVFAYSNRLGDQRALVVYHNKFGEAQGWMRTSAAYAQTDGEESALVQRKLGEGLGLDGGHNVFWVFRDYVSGLQYIRNARDLSEGGLYLELGAYQAQVFLDFDKVYDSPETPYAQLNAELDGKGVPNIYQALRELELRPVLQPFRELVNAGMMNYLIDNRAQKPRARLPKALLDETRQKTGNLLQATKAFSNGAGDPTKLEKKILTDLKAVLALPVLYEKYPLPRSRKYKIVVNMLLEGLDENKGAWATLLSWVLVSKLGAVADPENALQTSRAWLDEWLLDRQIAAMLQETGVDEGAAWQRVALLRAIIGQRHWYRDDGSLRRKAYRIMRRLLEDVEVRQYLNINEHESVVWFNKEAMEDLLWWLLAIGVGDITANPKIKKADKPERIVAVYDIIKKVLQSLEASAYQVEKLLEELA
;
A
#
# COMPACT_ATOMS: atom_id res chain seq x y z
N MET A 1 -36.18 23.32 30.25
CA MET A 1 -37.14 24.44 30.45
C MET A 1 -38.36 24.11 29.61
N HIS A 2 -39.45 23.63 30.22
CA HIS A 2 -40.67 23.21 29.52
C HIS A 2 -41.37 24.43 28.91
N LEU A 3 -41.25 24.62 27.60
CA LEU A 3 -42.05 25.59 26.84
C LEU A 3 -43.42 24.97 26.52
N GLN A 4 -44.47 25.71 26.88
CA GLN A 4 -45.87 25.34 26.76
C GLN A 4 -46.30 25.25 25.29
N LEU A 5 -46.71 24.05 24.86
CA LEU A 5 -47.46 23.76 23.62
C LEU A 5 -48.85 24.41 23.65
N SER A 6 -48.95 25.73 23.48
CA SER A 6 -50.28 26.40 23.59
C SER A 6 -50.59 27.51 22.59
N ASN A 7 -49.77 27.76 21.55
CA ASN A 7 -50.09 28.74 20.51
C ASN A 7 -49.78 28.22 19.10
N LEU A 8 -50.40 27.10 18.69
CA LEU A 8 -50.55 26.82 17.26
C LEU A 8 -51.70 27.68 16.69
N PRO A 9 -51.61 28.17 15.44
CA PRO A 9 -52.60 29.05 14.82
C PRO A 9 -53.91 28.33 14.41
N PHE A 10 -54.45 27.44 15.25
CA PHE A 10 -55.63 26.62 14.91
C PHE A 10 -56.65 26.54 16.05
N PRO A 11 -57.74 27.32 16.00
CA PRO A 11 -58.98 26.99 16.70
C PRO A 11 -59.90 26.05 15.88
N GLY A 12 -59.53 25.67 14.65
CA GLY A 12 -60.24 24.67 13.83
C GLY A 12 -59.34 23.46 13.57
N ASN A 13 -59.88 22.26 13.69
CA ASN A 13 -59.16 21.00 13.45
C ASN A 13 -59.41 20.55 11.99
N TYR A 14 -58.41 20.67 11.11
CA TYR A 14 -58.49 20.41 9.64
C TYR A 14 -57.95 19.02 9.25
N GLU A 15 -58.22 18.47 8.04
CA GLU A 15 -58.17 17.03 7.70
C GLU A 15 -57.45 16.63 6.36
N PHE A 16 -56.49 15.68 6.37
CA PHE A 16 -56.07 14.95 5.15
C PHE A 16 -57.10 13.85 4.78
N HIS A 17 -58.05 14.18 3.92
CA HIS A 17 -59.20 13.32 3.63
C HIS A 17 -58.91 12.16 2.67
N ILE A 18 -58.71 10.98 3.24
CA ILE A 18 -58.74 9.71 2.50
C ILE A 18 -60.19 9.27 2.28
N SER A 19 -60.53 8.91 1.03
CA SER A 19 -61.86 8.45 0.63
C SER A 19 -62.32 7.26 1.47
N ARG A 20 -63.62 7.20 1.79
CA ARG A 20 -64.24 6.06 2.49
C ARG A 20 -63.90 4.74 1.81
N ARG A 21 -63.89 4.72 0.47
CA ARG A 21 -63.54 3.54 -0.35
C ARG A 21 -62.10 3.08 -0.11
N ALA A 22 -61.14 4.01 -0.03
CA ALA A 22 -59.75 3.66 0.26
C ALA A 22 -59.57 3.19 1.70
N ARG A 23 -60.24 3.83 2.68
CA ARG A 23 -60.24 3.37 4.09
C ARG A 23 -60.79 1.95 4.21
N ASP A 24 -61.89 1.65 3.53
CA ASP A 24 -62.51 0.31 3.53
C ASP A 24 -61.63 -0.73 2.81
N ARG A 25 -61.00 -0.35 1.69
CA ARG A 25 -60.16 -1.25 0.87
C ARG A 25 -58.88 -1.67 1.59
N TYR A 26 -58.14 -0.70 2.14
CA TYR A 26 -56.83 -0.96 2.75
C TYR A 26 -56.89 -1.16 4.27
N ALA A 27 -58.09 -0.98 4.85
CA ALA A 27 -58.37 -1.16 6.27
C ALA A 27 -57.37 -0.43 7.18
N PHE A 28 -57.03 0.83 6.88
CA PHE A 28 -56.05 1.62 7.64
C PHE A 28 -56.37 1.70 9.14
N ASP A 29 -55.34 1.79 10.00
CA ASP A 29 -55.52 1.89 11.45
C ASP A 29 -56.28 3.19 11.81
N ALA A 30 -57.22 3.14 12.75
CA ALA A 30 -57.94 4.34 13.16
C ALA A 30 -57.01 5.36 13.89
N THR A 31 -55.90 4.90 14.45
CA THR A 31 -54.94 5.71 15.25
C THR A 31 -54.05 6.61 14.42
N ILE A 32 -53.82 6.28 13.14
CA ILE A 32 -53.14 7.21 12.22
C ILE A 32 -54.04 8.40 11.88
N PHE A 33 -55.35 8.30 12.13
CA PHE A 33 -56.31 9.38 12.00
C PHE A 33 -56.55 10.08 13.35
N GLN A 34 -56.47 11.41 13.41
CA GLN A 34 -56.92 12.16 14.60
C GLN A 34 -58.45 12.00 14.82
N LEU A 35 -58.97 12.41 15.98
CA LEU A 35 -60.40 12.33 16.36
C LEU A 35 -61.38 12.90 15.31
N ASN A 36 -60.89 13.76 14.42
CA ASN A 36 -61.64 14.32 13.30
C ASN A 36 -61.45 13.57 11.97
N GLY A 37 -60.45 12.71 11.72
CA GLY A 37 -60.27 12.08 10.40
C GLY A 37 -58.90 12.20 9.75
N ASN A 38 -57.90 12.71 10.47
CA ASN A 38 -56.73 13.37 9.91
C ASN A 38 -55.46 12.50 9.94
N VAL A 39 -54.79 12.22 8.82
CA VAL A 39 -53.58 11.37 8.85
C VAL A 39 -52.37 12.14 9.37
N LEU A 40 -51.82 11.71 10.52
CA LEU A 40 -50.57 12.26 11.05
C LEU A 40 -49.37 11.66 10.31
N PHE A 41 -48.88 12.31 9.27
CA PHE A 41 -47.63 11.91 8.60
C PHE A 41 -46.38 12.51 9.26
N ALA A 42 -46.51 13.12 10.44
CA ALA A 42 -45.36 13.47 11.30
C ALA A 42 -44.57 12.22 11.75
N ASP A 43 -45.15 11.03 11.66
CA ASP A 43 -44.54 9.76 12.04
C ASP A 43 -44.17 8.94 10.78
N PHE A 44 -42.88 8.75 10.51
CA PHE A 44 -42.39 7.95 9.39
C PHE A 44 -42.81 6.49 9.48
N ARG A 45 -43.04 5.98 10.69
CA ARG A 45 -43.58 4.65 10.89
C ARG A 45 -45.01 4.57 10.35
N ALA A 46 -45.85 5.55 10.67
CA ALA A 46 -47.22 5.60 10.15
C ALA A 46 -47.22 5.63 8.62
N ALA A 47 -46.29 6.38 8.00
CA ALA A 47 -46.12 6.38 6.54
C ALA A 47 -45.68 5.00 6.00
N ARG A 48 -44.72 4.32 6.64
CA ARG A 48 -44.28 2.97 6.25
C ARG A 48 -45.39 1.92 6.38
N GLU A 49 -46.15 1.94 7.48
CA GLU A 49 -47.29 1.03 7.70
C GLU A 49 -48.42 1.29 6.69
N PHE A 50 -48.69 2.56 6.39
CA PHE A 50 -49.65 2.96 5.36
C PHE A 50 -49.27 2.42 3.98
N THR A 51 -48.02 2.63 3.59
CA THR A 51 -47.45 2.13 2.33
C THR A 51 -47.48 0.60 2.25
N GLN A 52 -47.13 -0.10 3.34
CA GLN A 52 -47.16 -1.55 3.39
C GLN A 52 -48.57 -2.09 3.11
N ARG A 53 -49.62 -1.53 3.75
CA ARG A 53 -51.01 -1.97 3.51
C ARG A 53 -51.46 -1.74 2.07
N MET A 54 -51.06 -0.61 1.47
CA MET A 54 -51.34 -0.35 0.05
C MET A 54 -50.64 -1.36 -0.86
N ASN A 55 -49.36 -1.64 -0.62
CA ASN A 55 -48.57 -2.55 -1.45
C ASN A 55 -48.97 -4.02 -1.28
N LEU A 56 -49.52 -4.44 -0.14
CA LEU A 56 -50.05 -5.79 0.07
C LEU A 56 -51.30 -6.09 -0.76
N GLU A 57 -52.16 -5.09 -0.96
CA GLU A 57 -53.40 -5.20 -1.75
C GLU A 57 -53.21 -4.86 -3.24
N ARG A 58 -52.09 -4.21 -3.60
CA ARG A 58 -51.67 -3.99 -4.99
C ARG A 58 -50.90 -5.23 -5.48
N ASP A 59 -51.12 -5.65 -6.72
CA ASP A 59 -50.38 -6.76 -7.34
C ASP A 59 -48.97 -6.31 -7.78
N VAL A 60 -48.17 -5.85 -6.83
CA VAL A 60 -46.80 -5.35 -7.03
C VAL A 60 -45.85 -6.45 -7.49
N VAL A 61 -46.21 -7.72 -7.31
CA VAL A 61 -45.44 -8.88 -7.78
C VAL A 61 -45.61 -9.08 -9.28
N ALA A 62 -46.82 -8.90 -9.83
CA ALA A 62 -47.05 -8.96 -11.26
C ALA A 62 -46.67 -7.67 -12.00
N ASP A 63 -46.79 -6.51 -11.34
CA ASP A 63 -46.39 -5.20 -11.89
C ASP A 63 -45.69 -4.32 -10.83
N PRO A 64 -44.34 -4.39 -10.77
CA PRO A 64 -43.54 -3.61 -9.81
C PRO A 64 -43.72 -2.08 -9.92
N GLN A 65 -44.24 -1.57 -11.04
CA GLN A 65 -44.48 -0.13 -11.21
C GLN A 65 -45.66 0.38 -10.38
N LEU A 66 -46.48 -0.52 -9.84
CA LEU A 66 -47.58 -0.19 -8.94
C LEU A 66 -47.14 0.03 -7.49
N ALA A 67 -45.88 -0.24 -7.15
CA ALA A 67 -45.36 -0.11 -5.80
C ALA A 67 -45.27 1.35 -5.36
N VAL A 68 -45.77 1.63 -4.16
CA VAL A 68 -45.69 2.93 -3.48
C VAL A 68 -44.50 2.94 -2.53
N ARG A 69 -43.88 4.11 -2.34
CA ARG A 69 -42.79 4.33 -1.37
C ARG A 69 -43.28 5.12 -0.16
N ALA A 70 -42.65 4.94 1.01
CA ALA A 70 -43.09 5.63 2.23
C ALA A 70 -42.76 7.12 2.21
N GLY A 71 -41.66 7.50 1.58
CA GLY A 71 -41.28 8.88 1.33
C GLY A 71 -42.32 9.63 0.49
N ASP A 72 -42.89 8.99 -0.54
CA ASP A 72 -43.93 9.60 -1.37
C ASP A 72 -45.23 9.85 -0.57
N ILE A 73 -45.65 8.88 0.25
CA ILE A 73 -46.82 9.02 1.14
C ILE A 73 -46.59 10.11 2.20
N ASN A 74 -45.40 10.15 2.79
CA ASN A 74 -45.02 11.18 3.74
C ASN A 74 -45.03 12.58 3.09
N ALA A 75 -44.47 12.70 1.88
CA ALA A 75 -44.42 13.96 1.14
C ALA A 75 -45.82 14.47 0.78
N LEU A 76 -46.69 13.58 0.30
CA LEU A 76 -48.07 13.86 -0.06
C LEU A 76 -48.87 14.40 1.15
N GLY A 77 -48.74 13.75 2.29
CA GLY A 77 -49.31 14.22 3.55
C GLY A 77 -48.75 15.55 4.04
N LEU A 78 -47.43 15.73 3.95
CA LEU A 78 -46.78 16.95 4.39
C LEU A 78 -47.14 18.16 3.51
N ILE A 79 -47.23 17.96 2.18
CA ILE A 79 -47.69 19.01 1.27
C ILE A 79 -49.08 19.48 1.69
N ASP A 80 -50.00 18.56 1.92
CA ASP A 80 -51.35 18.89 2.37
C ASP A 80 -51.38 19.67 3.70
N GLU A 81 -50.64 19.19 4.72
CA GLU A 81 -50.54 19.90 6.00
C GLU A 81 -49.99 21.32 5.84
N ILE A 82 -49.00 21.50 4.95
CA ILE A 82 -48.44 22.82 4.65
C ILE A 82 -49.48 23.71 3.95
N LEU A 83 -50.28 23.17 3.03
CA LEU A 83 -51.34 23.93 2.36
C LEU A 83 -52.40 24.40 3.35
N HIS A 84 -52.84 23.55 4.27
CA HIS A 84 -53.72 23.93 5.38
C HIS A 84 -53.11 25.01 6.27
N TYR A 85 -51.83 24.87 6.60
CA TYR A 85 -51.12 25.84 7.42
C TYR A 85 -51.02 27.21 6.71
N VAL A 86 -50.72 27.24 5.41
CA VAL A 86 -50.70 28.47 4.61
C VAL A 86 -52.10 29.11 4.51
N ALA A 87 -53.16 28.32 4.32
CA ALA A 87 -54.54 28.80 4.38
C ALA A 87 -54.91 29.34 5.78
N GLY A 88 -54.39 28.70 6.84
CA GLY A 88 -54.42 29.15 8.23
C GLY A 88 -53.80 30.52 8.43
N LEU A 89 -52.56 30.71 7.94
CA LEU A 89 -51.86 31.99 8.01
C LEU A 89 -52.61 33.08 7.25
N TYR A 90 -53.16 32.77 6.07
CA TYR A 90 -54.00 33.70 5.31
C TYR A 90 -55.22 34.17 6.13
N LYS A 91 -55.95 33.24 6.75
CA LYS A 91 -57.09 33.55 7.63
C LYS A 91 -56.69 34.52 8.74
N GLN A 92 -55.51 34.32 9.34
CA GLN A 92 -55.07 35.11 10.47
C GLN A 92 -54.52 36.49 10.11
N GLN A 93 -53.77 36.57 9.01
CA GLN A 93 -53.05 37.77 8.62
C GLN A 93 -53.90 38.71 7.77
N GLU A 94 -54.77 38.16 6.91
CA GLU A 94 -55.50 38.94 5.90
C GLU A 94 -57.02 38.99 6.17
N ASN A 95 -57.68 37.83 6.31
CA ASN A 95 -59.15 37.79 6.50
C ASN A 95 -59.64 36.58 7.34
N ILE A 96 -60.01 36.84 8.60
CA ILE A 96 -60.45 35.79 9.55
C ILE A 96 -61.80 35.15 9.21
N LYS A 97 -62.63 35.84 8.40
CA LYS A 97 -63.96 35.37 7.99
C LYS A 97 -64.00 34.84 6.56
N VAL A 98 -62.85 34.68 5.90
CA VAL A 98 -62.78 34.40 4.46
C VAL A 98 -63.61 33.20 4.01
N PHE A 99 -63.63 32.09 4.76
CA PHE A 99 -64.46 30.92 4.41
C PHE A 99 -65.94 31.09 4.77
N GLU A 100 -66.28 31.91 5.78
CA GLU A 100 -67.67 32.28 6.09
C GLU A 100 -68.26 33.16 4.98
N GLU A 101 -67.47 34.12 4.51
CA GLU A 101 -67.78 34.99 3.37
C GLU A 101 -67.84 34.20 2.06
N GLY A 102 -66.89 33.28 1.85
CA GLY A 102 -66.86 32.38 0.69
C GLY A 102 -68.08 31.45 0.66
N LEU A 103 -68.48 30.86 1.79
CA LEU A 103 -69.71 30.06 1.88
C LEU A 103 -70.96 30.91 1.56
N SER A 104 -71.02 32.13 2.10
CA SER A 104 -72.10 33.08 1.83
C SER A 104 -72.18 33.47 0.35
N TYR A 105 -71.03 33.67 -0.30
CA TYR A 105 -70.91 33.94 -1.73
C TYR A 105 -71.43 32.76 -2.57
N LEU A 106 -71.06 31.53 -2.21
CA LEU A 106 -71.56 30.31 -2.86
C LEU A 106 -73.07 30.15 -2.70
N TYR A 107 -73.61 30.41 -1.51
CA TYR A 107 -75.06 30.39 -1.29
C TYR A 107 -75.80 31.42 -2.15
N ALA A 108 -75.25 32.63 -2.31
CA ALA A 108 -75.82 33.64 -3.18
C ALA A 108 -75.79 33.26 -4.66
N ARG A 109 -74.73 32.55 -5.10
CA ARG A 109 -74.51 32.17 -6.51
C ARG A 109 -75.25 30.90 -6.94
N LEU A 110 -75.24 29.86 -6.11
CA LEU A 110 -75.71 28.50 -6.47
C LEU A 110 -76.98 28.09 -5.73
N GLY A 111 -77.35 28.79 -4.66
CA GLY A 111 -78.52 28.50 -3.83
C GLY A 111 -78.21 27.52 -2.68
N PRO A 112 -78.85 27.70 -1.49
CA PRO A 112 -78.53 26.95 -0.29
C PRO A 112 -78.79 25.44 -0.38
N GLU A 113 -79.86 25.01 -1.07
CA GLU A 113 -80.17 23.59 -1.22
C GLU A 113 -79.07 22.83 -1.99
N MET A 114 -78.54 23.42 -3.07
CA MET A 114 -77.53 22.78 -3.90
C MET A 114 -76.18 22.72 -3.18
N VAL A 115 -75.79 23.80 -2.49
CA VAL A 115 -74.55 23.87 -1.71
C VAL A 115 -74.59 22.89 -0.54
N ASP A 116 -75.69 22.85 0.24
CA ASP A 116 -75.81 21.93 1.38
C ASP A 116 -75.82 20.46 0.93
N ALA A 117 -76.43 20.14 -0.21
CA ALA A 117 -76.37 18.80 -0.79
C ALA A 117 -74.94 18.39 -1.19
N ALA A 118 -74.13 19.32 -1.70
CA ALA A 118 -72.72 19.07 -2.02
C ALA A 118 -71.87 18.86 -0.76
N LEU A 119 -72.04 19.70 0.28
CA LEU A 119 -71.38 19.51 1.59
C LEU A 119 -71.73 18.15 2.22
N MET A 120 -73.00 17.73 2.11
CA MET A 120 -73.48 16.43 2.58
C MET A 120 -72.84 15.27 1.80
N SER A 121 -72.79 15.39 0.46
CA SER A 121 -72.18 14.37 -0.40
C SER A 121 -70.69 14.21 -0.10
N PHE A 122 -69.96 15.33 0.05
CA PHE A 122 -68.55 15.32 0.45
C PHE A 122 -68.37 14.61 1.80
N THR A 123 -69.13 15.00 2.83
CA THR A 123 -69.04 14.41 4.18
C THR A 123 -69.34 12.90 4.18
N GLY A 124 -70.13 12.40 3.23
CA GLY A 124 -70.38 10.97 3.07
C GLY A 124 -69.21 10.19 2.43
N GLN A 125 -68.58 10.80 1.42
CA GLN A 125 -67.51 10.18 0.62
C GLN A 125 -66.12 10.33 1.25
N PHE A 126 -65.89 11.45 1.93
CA PHE A 126 -64.68 11.82 2.67
C PHE A 126 -65.03 12.08 4.13
N PRO A 127 -65.49 11.05 4.88
CA PRO A 127 -66.02 11.23 6.22
C PRO A 127 -64.94 11.53 7.25
N ALA A 128 -65.24 12.46 8.15
CA ALA A 128 -64.55 12.60 9.44
C ALA A 128 -64.55 11.27 10.21
N VAL A 129 -63.59 11.02 11.12
CA VAL A 129 -63.48 9.75 11.88
C VAL A 129 -64.78 9.40 12.60
N ALA A 130 -65.41 10.35 13.28
CA ALA A 130 -66.70 10.14 13.96
C ALA A 130 -67.83 9.72 12.98
N VAL A 131 -67.81 10.24 11.74
CA VAL A 131 -68.79 9.88 10.70
C VAL A 131 -68.44 8.55 10.03
N TYR A 132 -67.15 8.21 9.94
CA TYR A 132 -66.69 6.94 9.40
C TYR A 132 -67.01 5.77 10.34
N GLN A 133 -66.77 5.95 11.65
CA GLN A 133 -67.06 4.97 12.71
C GLN A 133 -68.55 4.84 13.04
N GLY A 134 -69.39 5.75 12.51
CA GLY A 134 -70.84 5.75 12.74
C GLY A 134 -71.27 6.36 14.08
N GLU A 135 -70.40 7.13 14.73
CA GLU A 135 -70.69 7.87 15.97
C GLU A 135 -71.58 9.09 15.71
N LEU A 136 -71.43 9.72 14.54
CA LEU A 136 -72.27 10.81 14.04
C LEU A 136 -72.75 10.52 12.61
N SER A 137 -73.97 10.93 12.29
CA SER A 137 -74.40 11.01 10.88
C SER A 137 -73.74 12.20 10.16
N PRO A 138 -73.59 12.16 8.82
CA PRO A 138 -73.08 13.30 8.06
C PRO A 138 -73.85 14.62 8.31
N SER A 139 -75.16 14.53 8.53
CA SER A 139 -76.01 15.68 8.87
C SER A 139 -75.72 16.23 10.26
N GLU A 140 -75.58 15.37 11.27
CA GLU A 140 -75.25 15.79 12.64
C GLU A 140 -73.85 16.42 12.70
N TYR A 141 -72.91 15.90 11.89
CA TYR A 141 -71.59 16.51 11.77
C TYR A 141 -71.66 17.91 11.16
N LEU A 142 -72.37 18.11 10.04
CA LEU A 142 -72.46 19.41 9.38
C LEU A 142 -73.18 20.49 10.21
N GLU A 143 -74.08 20.11 11.13
CA GLU A 143 -74.74 21.03 12.05
C GLU A 143 -73.89 21.37 13.29
N GLY A 144 -72.79 20.62 13.50
CA GLY A 144 -71.88 20.77 14.63
C GLY A 144 -70.75 21.77 14.42
N GLN A 145 -69.83 21.79 15.37
CA GLN A 145 -68.59 22.56 15.35
C GLN A 145 -67.44 21.71 15.91
N SER A 146 -66.25 21.89 15.35
CA SER A 146 -65.02 21.21 15.78
C SER A 146 -63.97 22.26 16.11
N GLY A 147 -63.36 22.17 17.30
CA GLY A 147 -62.43 23.18 17.81
C GLY A 147 -63.04 24.57 18.12
N GLY A 148 -64.33 24.77 17.82
CA GLY A 148 -64.98 26.10 17.87
C GLY A 148 -65.23 26.70 16.49
N VAL A 149 -64.88 25.99 15.41
CA VAL A 149 -65.20 26.37 14.03
C VAL A 149 -66.41 25.55 13.54
N PRO A 150 -67.43 26.16 12.91
CA PRO A 150 -68.55 25.44 12.32
C PRO A 150 -68.06 24.41 11.28
N ASN A 151 -68.54 23.17 11.35
CA ASN A 151 -68.05 22.07 10.50
C ASN A 151 -68.30 22.33 9.01
N ARG A 152 -69.30 23.13 8.64
CA ARG A 152 -69.53 23.55 7.25
C ARG A 152 -68.37 24.36 6.66
N LEU A 153 -67.71 25.18 7.47
CA LEU A 153 -66.57 25.98 7.02
C LEU A 153 -65.32 25.11 6.86
N ILE A 154 -65.16 24.12 7.75
CA ILE A 154 -64.13 23.10 7.63
C ILE A 154 -64.34 22.35 6.31
N VAL A 155 -65.51 21.74 6.10
CA VAL A 155 -65.82 21.00 4.87
C VAL A 155 -65.63 21.84 3.59
N LEU A 156 -65.90 23.14 3.63
CA LEU A 156 -65.67 24.03 2.48
C LEU A 156 -64.18 24.19 2.13
N GLU A 157 -63.33 24.38 3.14
CA GLU A 157 -61.87 24.44 3.00
C GLU A 157 -61.33 23.10 2.48
N GLU A 158 -61.85 21.99 3.00
CA GLU A 158 -61.47 20.64 2.60
C GLU A 158 -61.87 20.29 1.16
N MET A 159 -63.03 20.75 0.69
CA MET A 159 -63.41 20.63 -0.72
C MET A 159 -62.43 21.35 -1.65
N LEU A 160 -61.90 22.50 -1.24
CA LEU A 160 -60.89 23.25 -2.01
C LEU A 160 -59.56 22.48 -2.07
N LEU A 161 -59.13 21.86 -0.97
CA LEU A 161 -57.88 21.09 -0.94
C LEU A 161 -57.99 19.74 -1.64
N LEU A 162 -59.15 19.08 -1.56
CA LEU A 162 -59.46 17.91 -2.39
C LEU A 162 -59.31 18.24 -3.88
N TRP A 163 -59.81 19.41 -4.30
CA TRP A 163 -59.62 19.87 -5.67
C TRP A 163 -58.14 20.12 -6.01
N LEU A 164 -57.37 20.74 -5.11
CA LEU A 164 -55.93 20.95 -5.29
C LEU A 164 -55.16 19.64 -5.43
N ALA A 165 -55.49 18.62 -4.62
CA ALA A 165 -54.92 17.27 -4.71
C ALA A 165 -55.20 16.62 -6.08
N ASN A 166 -56.44 16.70 -6.57
CA ASN A 166 -56.81 16.18 -7.90
C ASN A 166 -56.27 17.04 -9.06
N ALA A 167 -55.87 18.29 -8.79
CA ALA A 167 -55.25 19.18 -9.77
C ALA A 167 -53.70 19.08 -9.79
N ASN A 168 -53.11 18.26 -8.93
CA ASN A 168 -51.68 18.03 -8.82
C ASN A 168 -51.27 16.76 -9.59
N PRO A 169 -50.51 16.85 -10.70
CA PRO A 169 -50.16 15.66 -11.48
C PRO A 169 -49.27 14.67 -10.72
N ALA A 170 -48.47 15.13 -9.74
CA ALA A 170 -47.61 14.27 -8.92
C ALA A 170 -48.43 13.38 -7.97
N PHE A 171 -49.69 13.73 -7.73
CA PHE A 171 -50.60 12.98 -6.86
C PHE A 171 -51.30 11.83 -7.64
N GLU A 172 -51.29 11.81 -8.97
CA GLU A 172 -52.03 10.82 -9.79
C GLU A 172 -51.80 9.34 -9.41
N PRO A 173 -50.57 8.88 -9.06
CA PRO A 173 -50.33 7.50 -8.59
C PRO A 173 -51.09 7.10 -7.33
N PHE A 174 -51.63 8.09 -6.60
CA PHE A 174 -52.35 7.97 -5.34
C PHE A 174 -53.83 8.37 -5.48
N SER A 175 -54.33 8.59 -6.71
CA SER A 175 -55.69 9.09 -6.98
C SER A 175 -56.81 8.35 -6.26
N GLU A 176 -56.65 7.05 -6.00
CA GLU A 176 -57.59 6.24 -5.21
C GLU A 176 -57.83 6.74 -3.78
N LEU A 177 -56.88 7.49 -3.20
CA LEU A 177 -57.02 8.10 -1.88
C LEU A 177 -57.95 9.33 -1.92
N PHE A 178 -58.03 10.05 -3.04
CA PHE A 178 -58.73 11.35 -3.14
C PHE A 178 -59.59 11.51 -4.41
N ASP A 179 -60.01 10.43 -5.07
CA ASP A 179 -60.79 10.51 -6.32
C ASP A 179 -62.12 11.26 -6.13
N ASP A 180 -62.25 12.42 -6.79
CA ASP A 180 -63.40 13.32 -6.69
C ASP A 180 -64.41 13.17 -7.86
N LYS A 181 -64.24 12.18 -8.75
CA LYS A 181 -65.11 11.99 -9.93
C LYS A 181 -66.58 11.89 -9.59
N ASP A 182 -66.92 11.18 -8.50
CA ASP A 182 -68.31 11.00 -8.09
C ASP A 182 -68.93 12.32 -7.60
N LEU A 183 -68.17 13.15 -6.87
CA LEU A 183 -68.58 14.49 -6.47
C LEU A 183 -68.77 15.40 -7.69
N ARG A 184 -67.87 15.36 -8.67
CA ARG A 184 -67.98 16.16 -9.91
C ARG A 184 -69.18 15.78 -10.76
N MET A 185 -69.53 14.49 -10.83
CA MET A 185 -70.64 14.00 -11.66
C MET A 185 -72.01 14.17 -11.00
N HIS A 186 -72.09 14.09 -9.67
CA HIS A 186 -73.35 13.96 -8.95
C HIS A 186 -73.65 15.10 -7.96
N SER A 187 -72.86 16.18 -7.94
CA SER A 187 -73.10 17.36 -7.10
C SER A 187 -72.69 18.66 -7.81
N VAL A 188 -72.91 19.82 -7.16
CA VAL A 188 -72.42 21.13 -7.64
C VAL A 188 -70.97 21.44 -7.26
N TYR A 189 -70.20 20.43 -6.86
CA TYR A 189 -68.82 20.57 -6.41
C TYR A 189 -67.94 21.36 -7.39
N ALA A 190 -67.97 21.06 -8.70
CA ALA A 190 -67.17 21.80 -9.69
C ALA A 190 -67.54 23.28 -9.76
N GLN A 191 -68.84 23.59 -9.74
CA GLN A 191 -69.34 24.97 -9.75
C GLN A 191 -69.02 25.70 -8.44
N MET A 192 -68.93 24.98 -7.31
CA MET A 192 -68.48 25.54 -6.04
C MET A 192 -66.99 25.90 -6.09
N ILE A 193 -66.13 25.05 -6.69
CA ILE A 193 -64.71 25.37 -6.87
C ILE A 193 -64.51 26.58 -7.78
N ASP A 194 -65.19 26.62 -8.93
CA ASP A 194 -65.16 27.79 -9.84
C ASP A 194 -65.63 29.06 -9.10
N GLY A 195 -66.68 28.94 -8.28
CA GLY A 195 -67.18 30.03 -7.44
C GLY A 195 -66.18 30.50 -6.38
N LEU A 196 -65.45 29.57 -5.75
CA LEU A 196 -64.40 29.92 -4.80
C LEU A 196 -63.20 30.61 -5.47
N GLN A 197 -62.80 30.17 -6.67
CA GLN A 197 -61.74 30.84 -7.44
C GLN A 197 -62.11 32.30 -7.75
N ASP A 198 -63.32 32.52 -8.29
CA ASP A 198 -63.83 33.87 -8.57
C ASP A 198 -63.90 34.73 -7.28
N PHE A 199 -64.27 34.12 -6.14
CA PHE A 199 -64.30 34.82 -4.84
C PHE A 199 -62.90 35.22 -4.38
N PHE A 200 -61.92 34.31 -4.44
CA PHE A 200 -60.54 34.57 -4.00
C PHE A 200 -59.78 35.54 -4.92
N ASP A 201 -60.18 35.69 -6.19
CA ASP A 201 -59.64 36.74 -7.08
C ASP A 201 -59.97 38.17 -6.60
N GLU A 202 -61.05 38.34 -5.83
CA GLU A 202 -61.44 39.62 -5.23
C GLU A 202 -60.90 39.84 -3.81
N GLN A 203 -60.18 38.87 -3.25
CA GLN A 203 -59.59 38.94 -1.90
C GLN A 203 -58.14 39.49 -1.92
N PRO A 204 -57.61 39.96 -0.77
CA PRO A 204 -56.22 40.41 -0.68
C PRO A 204 -55.21 39.33 -1.13
N PRO A 205 -54.14 39.69 -1.87
CA PRO A 205 -53.08 38.76 -2.23
C PRO A 205 -52.21 38.38 -1.02
N PHE A 206 -51.56 37.22 -1.07
CA PHE A 206 -50.78 36.65 0.02
C PHE A 206 -49.49 35.98 -0.46
N GLY A 207 -48.57 35.79 0.49
CA GLY A 207 -47.28 35.14 0.25
C GLY A 207 -46.25 35.98 -0.51
N PRO A 208 -45.06 35.41 -0.76
CA PRO A 208 -43.89 36.13 -1.29
C PRO A 208 -44.08 36.68 -2.71
N GLU A 209 -44.91 36.04 -3.52
CA GLU A 209 -45.19 36.42 -4.91
C GLU A 209 -46.49 37.24 -5.06
N HIS A 210 -47.13 37.64 -3.95
CA HIS A 210 -48.38 38.42 -3.92
C HIS A 210 -49.48 37.85 -4.84
N GLN A 211 -49.81 36.57 -4.67
CA GLN A 211 -50.84 35.88 -5.45
C GLN A 211 -52.15 35.73 -4.65
N ASN A 212 -53.29 35.47 -5.30
CA ASN A 212 -54.49 35.03 -4.56
C ASN A 212 -54.23 33.66 -3.89
N LEU A 213 -54.94 33.37 -2.79
CA LEU A 213 -54.69 32.18 -1.98
C LEU A 213 -54.74 30.88 -2.79
N VAL A 214 -55.75 30.70 -3.65
CA VAL A 214 -55.93 29.47 -4.44
C VAL A 214 -54.77 29.28 -5.43
N SER A 215 -54.31 30.34 -6.08
CA SER A 215 -53.18 30.32 -7.01
C SER A 215 -51.87 30.01 -6.27
N MET A 216 -51.68 30.62 -5.10
CA MET A 216 -50.50 30.36 -4.27
C MET A 216 -50.43 28.89 -3.87
N LEU A 217 -51.52 28.34 -3.31
CA LEU A 217 -51.58 26.93 -2.89
C LEU A 217 -51.34 25.95 -4.06
N ARG A 218 -51.72 26.34 -5.29
CA ARG A 218 -51.53 25.53 -6.50
C ARG A 218 -50.12 25.66 -7.10
N THR A 219 -49.39 26.73 -6.79
CA THR A 219 -48.12 27.07 -7.47
C THR A 219 -47.06 25.95 -7.40
N PRO A 220 -46.83 25.25 -6.26
CA PRO A 220 -45.87 24.14 -6.23
C PRO A 220 -46.18 23.06 -7.28
N ALA A 221 -47.46 22.67 -7.41
CA ALA A 221 -47.92 21.67 -8.38
C ALA A 221 -47.86 22.15 -9.83
N VAL A 222 -47.87 23.47 -10.08
CA VAL A 222 -47.71 24.04 -11.43
C VAL A 222 -46.25 24.11 -11.83
N MET A 223 -45.38 24.56 -10.93
CA MET A 223 -43.96 24.75 -11.19
C MET A 223 -43.20 23.41 -11.26
N VAL A 224 -43.62 22.44 -10.44
CA VAL A 224 -43.00 21.12 -10.37
C VAL A 224 -44.08 20.02 -10.46
N PRO A 225 -44.67 19.79 -11.65
CA PRO A 225 -45.89 19.00 -11.78
C PRO A 225 -45.71 17.49 -11.53
N ASN A 226 -44.51 16.94 -11.72
CA ASN A 226 -44.31 15.49 -11.76
C ASN A 226 -43.38 14.97 -10.64
N SER A 227 -43.17 15.73 -9.57
CA SER A 227 -42.27 15.32 -8.48
C SER A 227 -42.70 15.88 -7.13
N LEU A 228 -43.05 14.99 -6.19
CA LEU A 228 -43.40 15.36 -4.81
C LEU A 228 -42.21 15.97 -4.06
N SER A 229 -41.02 15.36 -4.17
CA SER A 229 -39.79 15.89 -3.58
C SER A 229 -39.43 17.27 -4.16
N GLY A 230 -39.59 17.46 -5.48
CA GLY A 230 -39.36 18.74 -6.11
C GLY A 230 -40.39 19.82 -5.71
N GLN A 231 -41.64 19.44 -5.40
CA GLN A 231 -42.64 20.35 -4.82
C GLN A 231 -42.26 20.77 -3.40
N LEU A 232 -41.80 19.84 -2.56
CA LEU A 232 -41.28 20.17 -1.22
C LEU A 232 -40.05 21.09 -1.29
N GLU A 233 -39.13 20.86 -2.23
CA GLU A 233 -37.99 21.76 -2.45
C GLU A 233 -38.42 23.15 -2.90
N TYR A 234 -39.42 23.25 -3.77
CA TYR A 234 -40.01 24.53 -4.16
C TYR A 234 -40.60 25.25 -2.93
N ILE A 235 -41.39 24.54 -2.12
CA ILE A 235 -41.97 25.06 -0.87
C ILE A 235 -40.85 25.50 0.10
N ARG A 236 -39.78 24.73 0.26
CA ARG A 236 -38.63 25.10 1.09
C ARG A 236 -37.98 26.39 0.60
N ALA A 237 -37.70 26.49 -0.69
CA ALA A 237 -36.98 27.63 -1.26
C ALA A 237 -37.82 28.91 -1.27
N HIS A 238 -39.13 28.81 -1.49
CA HIS A 238 -40.00 29.95 -1.68
C HIS A 238 -40.82 30.31 -0.44
N TRP A 239 -41.19 29.34 0.41
CA TRP A 239 -42.09 29.56 1.55
C TRP A 239 -41.41 29.43 2.93
N ALA A 240 -40.08 29.24 3.00
CA ALA A 240 -39.36 29.06 4.28
C ALA A 240 -39.77 30.02 5.40
N ASP A 241 -39.91 31.31 5.10
CA ASP A 241 -40.26 32.35 6.08
C ASP A 241 -41.68 32.20 6.65
N LEU A 242 -42.56 31.46 5.97
CA LEU A 242 -43.93 31.18 6.41
C LEU A 242 -43.98 29.96 7.35
N LEU A 243 -43.15 28.94 7.09
CA LEU A 243 -43.34 27.57 7.59
C LEU A 243 -43.03 27.38 9.09
N GLY A 244 -42.17 28.20 9.69
CA GLY A 244 -41.77 28.01 11.10
C GLY A 244 -41.29 26.58 11.37
N ASP A 245 -41.88 25.89 12.35
CA ASP A 245 -41.53 24.51 12.72
C ASP A 245 -41.75 23.47 11.60
N TYR A 246 -42.62 23.76 10.62
CA TYR A 246 -42.83 22.89 9.45
C TYR A 246 -41.59 22.81 8.55
N LEU A 247 -40.68 23.78 8.60
CA LEU A 247 -39.44 23.75 7.83
C LEU A 247 -38.55 22.57 8.25
N LEU A 248 -38.44 22.29 9.55
CA LEU A 248 -37.67 21.16 10.06
C LEU A 248 -38.28 19.83 9.61
N ARG A 249 -39.62 19.70 9.69
CA ARG A 249 -40.35 18.51 9.23
C ARG A 249 -40.18 18.28 7.73
N LEU A 250 -40.17 19.35 6.93
CA LEU A 250 -39.91 19.30 5.50
C LEU A 250 -38.50 18.79 5.18
N LEU A 251 -37.49 19.31 5.87
CA LEU A 251 -36.12 18.84 5.70
C LEU A 251 -35.99 17.34 6.00
N THR A 252 -36.60 16.86 7.09
CA THR A 252 -36.59 15.41 7.41
C THR A 252 -37.38 14.57 6.40
N SER A 253 -38.47 15.09 5.84
CA SER A 253 -39.24 14.43 4.77
C SER A 253 -38.41 14.27 3.49
N LEU A 254 -37.67 15.31 3.10
CA LEU A 254 -36.74 15.24 1.97
C LEU A 254 -35.63 14.22 2.20
N ASP A 255 -35.10 14.12 3.43
CA ASP A 255 -34.11 13.11 3.79
C ASP A 255 -34.65 11.68 3.61
N LEU A 256 -35.89 11.42 4.03
CA LEU A 256 -36.54 10.10 3.85
C LEU A 256 -36.68 9.74 2.37
N ILE A 257 -37.08 10.69 1.52
CA ILE A 257 -37.20 10.48 0.08
C ILE A 257 -35.82 10.24 -0.55
N ALA A 258 -34.80 10.99 -0.11
CA ALA A 258 -33.42 10.81 -0.57
C ALA A 258 -32.86 9.43 -0.20
N GLU A 259 -33.19 8.92 0.99
CA GLU A 259 -32.85 7.58 1.46
C GLU A 259 -33.44 6.49 0.54
N GLU A 260 -34.75 6.55 0.24
CA GLU A 260 -35.45 5.56 -0.60
C GLU A 260 -35.11 5.65 -2.11
N SER A 261 -34.57 6.79 -2.56
CA SER A 261 -34.21 7.02 -3.97
C SER A 261 -32.75 6.70 -4.30
N ARG A 262 -31.91 6.46 -3.29
CA ARG A 262 -30.55 5.94 -3.51
C ARG A 262 -30.64 4.52 -4.06
N LEU A 263 -30.17 4.35 -5.30
CA LEU A 263 -29.81 3.02 -5.80
C LEU A 263 -28.74 2.45 -4.87
N PRO A 264 -28.87 1.19 -4.40
CA PRO A 264 -27.71 0.53 -3.84
C PRO A 264 -26.67 0.41 -4.97
N PHE A 265 -25.40 0.41 -4.62
CA PHE A 265 -24.28 0.07 -5.49
C PHE A 265 -23.65 1.18 -6.34
N THR A 266 -22.76 1.96 -5.70
CA THR A 266 -21.46 2.30 -6.30
C THR A 266 -20.41 2.36 -5.18
N GLY A 267 -19.41 1.48 -5.23
CA GLY A 267 -18.31 1.42 -4.25
C GLY A 267 -17.41 2.66 -4.27
N PHE A 268 -16.35 2.62 -3.46
CA PHE A 268 -15.40 3.73 -3.26
C PHE A 268 -14.94 4.37 -4.58
N GLY A 269 -15.17 5.68 -4.72
CA GLY A 269 -14.63 6.48 -5.82
C GLY A 269 -13.11 6.65 -5.72
N PRO A 270 -12.43 7.02 -6.83
CA PRO A 270 -10.98 7.22 -6.83
C PRO A 270 -10.57 8.33 -5.85
N PRO A 271 -9.39 8.22 -5.21
CA PRO A 271 -8.90 9.23 -4.28
C PRO A 271 -8.58 10.56 -4.99
N ASP A 272 -9.03 11.68 -4.42
CA ASP A 272 -8.78 13.03 -4.90
C ASP A 272 -7.50 13.65 -4.27
N VAL A 273 -7.02 14.76 -4.83
CA VAL A 273 -5.84 15.49 -4.33
C VAL A 273 -6.19 16.25 -3.04
N TYR A 274 -5.31 16.23 -2.03
CA TYR A 274 -5.52 16.99 -0.79
C TYR A 274 -5.59 18.50 -1.07
N ASP A 275 -6.80 19.04 -0.99
CA ASP A 275 -7.05 20.46 -0.89
C ASP A 275 -7.43 20.81 0.55
N PHE A 276 -6.41 21.13 1.35
CA PHE A 276 -6.59 21.56 2.74
C PHE A 276 -7.39 22.88 2.85
N SER A 277 -7.50 23.67 1.77
CA SER A 277 -8.23 24.95 1.77
C SER A 277 -9.73 24.79 1.49
N ALA A 278 -10.13 23.79 0.71
CA ALA A 278 -11.54 23.58 0.30
C ALA A 278 -12.44 22.98 1.38
N TRP A 279 -11.89 22.38 2.44
CA TRP A 279 -12.64 21.68 3.50
C TRP A 279 -12.66 22.40 4.85
N GLY A 280 -12.33 23.69 4.89
CA GLY A 280 -12.41 24.48 6.13
C GLY A 280 -11.29 24.18 7.13
N MET A 281 -10.22 23.47 6.75
CA MET A 281 -8.95 23.49 7.51
C MET A 281 -8.26 24.85 7.28
N SER A 282 -8.94 25.93 7.66
CA SER A 282 -8.26 27.19 7.90
C SER A 282 -7.39 27.01 9.14
N ILE A 283 -6.16 27.54 9.09
CA ILE A 283 -5.25 27.57 10.24
C ILE A 283 -5.92 28.20 11.48
N ASP A 284 -6.96 29.01 11.26
CA ASP A 284 -7.70 29.76 12.27
C ASP A 284 -8.79 28.98 13.00
N GLU A 285 -9.33 27.87 12.46
CA GLU A 285 -10.45 27.12 13.08
C GLU A 285 -10.03 25.82 13.80
N GLU A 286 -8.95 25.15 13.39
CA GLU A 286 -8.52 23.89 14.01
C GLU A 286 -7.12 23.95 14.66
N PRO A 287 -6.99 23.60 15.96
CA PRO A 287 -5.72 23.70 16.68
C PRO A 287 -4.72 22.61 16.28
N GLU A 288 -3.45 22.99 16.17
CA GLU A 288 -2.33 22.06 16.01
C GLU A 288 -2.00 21.36 17.34
N ARG A 289 -2.25 20.05 17.43
CA ARG A 289 -2.12 19.20 18.64
C ARG A 289 -1.50 17.84 18.33
N PHE A 290 -0.36 17.85 17.63
CA PHE A 290 0.41 16.64 17.36
C PHE A 290 0.82 15.91 18.65
N SER A 291 0.69 14.59 18.66
CA SER A 291 1.35 13.79 19.70
C SER A 291 2.85 13.72 19.46
N PRO A 292 3.66 13.79 20.53
CA PRO A 292 5.10 13.64 20.44
C PRO A 292 5.47 12.18 20.17
N ASP A 293 6.34 11.95 19.19
CA ASP A 293 6.90 10.63 18.93
C ASP A 293 7.94 10.26 20.01
N LYS A 294 8.00 8.98 20.38
CA LYS A 294 9.13 8.39 21.13
C LYS A 294 10.24 7.98 20.16
N ASP A 295 11.49 7.87 20.64
CA ASP A 295 12.68 7.56 19.83
C ASP A 295 12.57 6.36 18.87
N TRP A 296 11.72 5.38 19.18
CA TRP A 296 11.54 4.19 18.34
C TRP A 296 10.47 4.37 17.26
N MET A 297 9.48 5.25 17.48
CA MET A 297 8.28 5.40 16.62
C MET A 297 8.61 5.88 15.19
N PRO A 298 9.53 6.84 14.96
CA PRO A 298 9.92 7.24 13.61
C PRO A 298 10.57 6.08 12.84
N SER A 299 11.28 5.20 13.54
CA SER A 299 12.01 4.08 12.94
C SER A 299 11.18 2.79 12.78
N LEU A 300 9.88 2.81 13.10
CA LEU A 300 9.03 1.63 12.97
C LEU A 300 8.89 1.21 11.50
N VAL A 301 9.10 -0.09 11.24
CA VAL A 301 8.86 -0.79 9.98
C VAL A 301 7.96 -1.97 10.30
N LEU A 302 6.74 -1.94 9.76
CA LEU A 302 5.67 -2.85 10.17
C LEU A 302 5.46 -3.97 9.14
N MET A 303 5.47 -5.21 9.61
CA MET A 303 5.04 -6.39 8.85
C MET A 303 3.63 -6.78 9.29
N ALA A 304 2.67 -6.79 8.37
CA ALA A 304 1.30 -7.25 8.62
C ALA A 304 1.15 -8.73 8.21
N LYS A 305 0.69 -9.58 9.13
CA LYS A 305 0.43 -11.00 8.87
C LYS A 305 -0.96 -11.40 9.40
N ASN A 306 -1.79 -11.97 8.53
CA ASN A 306 -2.96 -12.73 8.95
C ASN A 306 -2.51 -13.93 9.79
N ALA A 307 -2.87 -13.96 11.08
CA ALA A 307 -2.28 -14.88 12.05
C ALA A 307 -2.53 -16.35 11.68
N TYR A 308 -3.78 -16.74 11.42
CA TYR A 308 -4.14 -18.12 11.12
C TYR A 308 -3.50 -18.62 9.82
N VAL A 309 -3.57 -17.82 8.76
CA VAL A 309 -2.97 -18.13 7.46
C VAL A 309 -1.44 -18.27 7.60
N TRP A 310 -0.81 -17.38 8.37
CA TRP A 310 0.63 -17.43 8.57
C TRP A 310 1.06 -18.67 9.35
N LEU A 311 0.33 -19.07 10.38
CA LEU A 311 0.62 -20.30 11.14
C LEU A 311 0.49 -21.56 10.28
N ASP A 312 -0.51 -21.63 9.39
CA ASP A 312 -0.63 -22.70 8.39
C ASP A 312 0.55 -22.73 7.42
N GLN A 313 0.94 -21.58 6.86
CA GLN A 313 2.10 -21.47 5.98
C GLN A 313 3.40 -21.88 6.69
N LEU A 314 3.63 -21.40 7.91
CA LEU A 314 4.79 -21.80 8.71
C LEU A 314 4.78 -23.30 8.99
N SER A 315 3.61 -23.91 9.21
CA SER A 315 3.52 -25.36 9.40
C SER A 315 4.06 -26.12 8.19
N LYS A 316 3.71 -25.67 6.99
CA LYS A 316 4.19 -26.22 5.71
C LYS A 316 5.69 -25.96 5.54
N THR A 317 6.16 -24.74 5.79
CA THR A 317 7.57 -24.35 5.65
C THR A 317 8.50 -25.14 6.57
N TYR A 318 8.12 -25.33 7.84
CA TYR A 318 8.96 -25.98 8.85
C TYR A 318 8.67 -27.49 9.03
N GLY A 319 7.72 -28.04 8.27
CA GLY A 319 7.39 -29.47 8.28
C GLY A 319 6.87 -30.00 9.62
N ARG A 320 6.29 -29.13 10.46
CA ARG A 320 5.70 -29.47 11.76
C ARG A 320 4.43 -28.64 11.97
N GLU A 321 3.47 -29.16 12.73
CA GLU A 321 2.25 -28.42 13.04
C GLU A 321 2.54 -27.22 13.95
N ILE A 322 2.09 -26.03 13.53
CA ILE A 322 2.19 -24.76 14.24
C ILE A 322 0.77 -24.17 14.26
N LYS A 323 0.12 -24.20 15.43
CA LYS A 323 -1.26 -23.74 15.64
C LYS A 323 -1.38 -22.55 16.60
N GLN A 324 -0.38 -22.35 17.44
CA GLN A 324 -0.40 -21.33 18.49
C GLN A 324 0.75 -20.34 18.30
N LEU A 325 0.58 -19.14 18.87
CA LEU A 325 1.53 -18.03 18.67
C LEU A 325 2.90 -18.27 19.31
N ASP A 326 2.96 -19.02 20.42
CA ASP A 326 4.20 -19.44 21.05
C ASP A 326 4.98 -20.49 20.24
N GLN A 327 4.33 -21.15 19.28
CA GLN A 327 4.94 -22.17 18.42
C GLN A 327 5.64 -21.58 17.18
N ILE A 328 5.47 -20.27 16.91
CA ILE A 328 6.18 -19.56 15.84
C ILE A 328 7.70 -19.76 16.06
N PRO A 329 8.44 -20.33 15.09
CA PRO A 329 9.87 -20.62 15.24
C PRO A 329 10.70 -19.37 15.48
N ASP A 330 11.77 -19.52 16.25
CA ASP A 330 12.72 -18.45 16.52
C ASP A 330 13.46 -18.01 15.25
N GLU A 331 13.74 -18.96 14.37
CA GLU A 331 14.38 -18.73 13.07
C GLU A 331 13.54 -17.81 12.16
N GLU A 332 12.21 -17.85 12.28
CA GLU A 332 11.32 -16.97 11.52
C GLU A 332 11.37 -15.54 12.08
N LEU A 333 11.44 -15.40 13.40
CA LEU A 333 11.59 -14.09 14.04
C LEU A 333 12.96 -13.49 13.75
N ASP A 334 14.02 -14.30 13.75
CA ASP A 334 15.38 -13.90 13.36
C ASP A 334 15.40 -13.42 11.90
N LYS A 335 14.73 -14.14 11.01
CA LYS A 335 14.59 -13.76 9.60
C LYS A 335 13.88 -12.41 9.42
N LEU A 336 12.76 -12.16 10.11
CA LEU A 336 12.06 -10.87 10.04
C LEU A 336 12.91 -9.72 10.58
N ALA A 337 13.60 -9.93 11.70
CA ALA A 337 14.51 -8.94 12.27
C ALA A 337 15.69 -8.65 11.33
N ASP A 338 16.27 -9.69 10.72
CA ASP A 338 17.32 -9.56 9.72
C ASP A 338 16.82 -8.78 8.49
N TRP A 339 15.58 -8.97 8.06
CA TRP A 339 15.00 -8.18 6.96
C TRP A 339 14.81 -6.70 7.30
N GLY A 340 14.95 -6.31 8.57
CA GLY A 340 14.84 -4.94 9.05
C GLY A 340 13.47 -4.58 9.61
N PHE A 341 12.60 -5.56 9.84
CA PHE A 341 11.32 -5.35 10.52
C PHE A 341 11.53 -5.22 12.03
N ASN A 342 10.89 -4.22 12.63
CA ASN A 342 10.89 -4.00 14.07
C ASN A 342 9.46 -3.80 14.62
N GLY A 343 8.45 -4.04 13.78
CA GLY A 343 7.05 -4.17 14.14
C GLY A 343 6.42 -5.39 13.46
N LEU A 344 5.63 -6.15 14.20
CA LEU A 344 4.86 -7.30 13.71
C LEU A 344 3.38 -7.13 14.08
N TRP A 345 2.57 -6.79 13.10
CA TRP A 345 1.12 -6.73 13.24
C TRP A 345 0.50 -8.08 12.91
N LEU A 346 -0.15 -8.67 13.90
CA LEU A 346 -0.92 -9.90 13.74
C LEU A 346 -2.41 -9.55 13.66
N ILE A 347 -3.03 -9.95 12.56
CA ILE A 347 -4.44 -9.67 12.30
C ILE A 347 -5.28 -10.84 12.82
N GLY A 348 -6.32 -10.50 13.58
CA GLY A 348 -7.34 -11.45 14.04
C GLY A 348 -6.88 -12.29 15.23
N LEU A 349 -6.27 -11.63 16.21
CA LEU A 349 -5.81 -12.20 17.49
C LEU A 349 -6.94 -12.45 18.51
N TRP A 350 -8.01 -11.67 18.38
CA TRP A 350 -9.09 -11.61 19.37
C TRP A 350 -10.11 -12.73 19.18
N GLU A 351 -10.81 -13.06 20.26
CA GLU A 351 -11.91 -14.03 20.25
C GLU A 351 -13.07 -13.53 19.37
N ARG A 352 -13.50 -14.39 18.45
CA ARG A 352 -14.44 -14.02 17.37
C ARG A 352 -15.84 -14.56 17.61
N SER A 353 -16.82 -13.85 17.06
CA SER A 353 -18.25 -14.20 17.08
C SER A 353 -18.53 -15.59 16.49
N THR A 354 -19.24 -16.47 17.21
CA THR A 354 -19.67 -17.76 16.64
C THR A 354 -20.82 -17.55 15.65
N ALA A 355 -21.65 -16.54 15.88
CA ALA A 355 -22.71 -16.13 14.98
C ALA A 355 -22.17 -15.68 13.60
N SER A 356 -21.10 -14.88 13.54
CA SER A 356 -20.44 -14.48 12.29
C SER A 356 -20.01 -15.69 11.45
N LYS A 357 -19.43 -16.70 12.11
CA LYS A 357 -19.06 -17.97 11.45
C LYS A 357 -20.28 -18.69 10.88
N LYS A 358 -21.33 -18.85 11.68
CA LYS A 358 -22.59 -19.51 11.28
C LYS A 358 -23.21 -18.82 10.05
N ILE A 359 -23.25 -17.49 10.05
CA ILE A 359 -23.77 -16.69 8.93
C ILE A 359 -23.02 -17.00 7.63
N LYS A 360 -21.68 -16.97 7.66
CA LYS A 360 -20.84 -17.22 6.47
C LYS A 360 -21.02 -18.63 5.93
N GLN A 361 -21.14 -19.62 6.82
CA GLN A 361 -21.40 -21.01 6.44
C GLN A 361 -22.79 -21.17 5.79
N MET A 362 -23.82 -20.51 6.32
CA MET A 362 -25.16 -20.50 5.72
C MET A 362 -25.21 -19.81 4.35
N ARG A 363 -24.36 -18.81 4.12
CA ARG A 363 -24.17 -18.14 2.82
C ARG A 363 -23.34 -18.96 1.81
N GLY A 364 -22.89 -20.17 2.18
CA GLY A 364 -22.26 -21.13 1.29
C GLY A 364 -20.75 -21.29 1.43
N ASN A 365 -20.10 -20.65 2.41
CA ASN A 365 -18.67 -20.83 2.68
C ASN A 365 -18.44 -21.73 3.91
N GLU A 366 -18.46 -23.06 3.71
CA GLU A 366 -18.35 -24.04 4.80
C GLU A 366 -17.02 -23.95 5.58
N ASP A 367 -15.93 -23.60 4.90
CA ASP A 367 -14.57 -23.49 5.43
C ASP A 367 -14.29 -22.12 6.11
N ALA A 368 -15.20 -21.15 6.03
CA ALA A 368 -15.02 -19.84 6.64
C ALA A 368 -15.00 -19.90 8.18
N ILE A 369 -14.09 -19.12 8.76
CA ILE A 369 -14.19 -18.71 10.17
C ILE A 369 -14.87 -17.34 10.29
N ALA A 370 -15.21 -16.96 11.51
CA ALA A 370 -15.75 -15.65 11.81
C ALA A 370 -14.83 -14.53 11.29
N SER A 371 -15.43 -13.41 10.88
CA SER A 371 -14.65 -12.20 10.55
C SER A 371 -13.72 -11.84 11.70
N ALA A 372 -12.46 -11.52 11.41
CA ALA A 372 -11.52 -10.98 12.39
C ALA A 372 -12.03 -9.70 13.07
N TYR A 373 -12.98 -8.98 12.47
CA TYR A 373 -13.56 -7.75 13.02
C TYR A 373 -14.97 -7.92 13.62
N SER A 374 -15.53 -9.14 13.58
CA SER A 374 -16.74 -9.47 14.36
C SER A 374 -16.32 -10.15 15.66
N LEU A 375 -16.03 -9.33 16.67
CA LEU A 375 -15.41 -9.75 17.93
C LEU A 375 -16.45 -10.19 18.97
N TYR A 376 -16.19 -11.32 19.63
CA TYR A 376 -16.97 -11.73 20.80
C TYR A 376 -16.55 -10.92 22.04
N ASP A 377 -15.24 -10.79 22.27
CA ASP A 377 -14.62 -10.00 23.32
C ASP A 377 -13.15 -9.67 22.96
N TYR A 378 -12.54 -8.70 23.64
CA TYR A 378 -11.12 -8.34 23.48
C TYR A 378 -10.19 -9.25 24.31
N THR A 379 -10.42 -10.55 24.19
CA THR A 379 -9.61 -11.63 24.77
C THR A 379 -8.82 -12.31 23.66
N ILE A 380 -7.58 -12.72 23.93
CA ILE A 380 -6.81 -13.47 22.93
C ILE A 380 -7.49 -14.82 22.67
N ALA A 381 -7.71 -15.15 21.39
CA ALA A 381 -8.38 -16.37 20.99
C ALA A 381 -7.70 -17.63 21.57
N HIS A 382 -8.50 -18.50 22.19
CA HIS A 382 -7.98 -19.67 22.90
C HIS A 382 -7.27 -20.68 21.96
N ASP A 383 -7.74 -20.81 20.73
CA ASP A 383 -7.13 -21.66 19.71
C ASP A 383 -5.75 -21.16 19.24
N LEU A 384 -5.47 -19.86 19.36
CA LEU A 384 -4.14 -19.26 19.18
C LEU A 384 -3.21 -19.42 20.41
N GLY A 385 -3.71 -20.03 21.49
CA GLY A 385 -2.96 -20.29 22.74
C GLY A 385 -3.22 -19.26 23.86
N GLY A 386 -4.12 -18.29 23.64
CA GLY A 386 -4.50 -17.30 24.64
C GLY A 386 -3.37 -16.35 25.06
N GLU A 387 -3.57 -15.68 26.20
CA GLU A 387 -2.67 -14.67 26.75
C GLU A 387 -1.25 -15.20 26.99
N GLU A 388 -1.10 -16.46 27.43
CA GLU A 388 0.22 -17.05 27.68
C GLU A 388 1.05 -17.14 26.40
N ALA A 389 0.43 -17.55 25.29
CA ALA A 389 1.11 -17.69 24.01
C ALA A 389 1.54 -16.33 23.42
N VAL A 390 0.67 -15.31 23.51
CA VAL A 390 1.01 -13.94 23.09
C VAL A 390 2.13 -13.36 23.92
N ASN A 391 2.10 -13.52 25.25
CA ASN A 391 3.15 -13.03 26.12
C ASN A 391 4.50 -13.69 25.80
N ASN A 392 4.52 -15.00 25.56
CA ASN A 392 5.71 -15.72 25.12
C ASN A 392 6.26 -15.16 23.79
N LEU A 393 5.40 -15.03 22.77
CA LEU A 393 5.80 -14.48 21.47
C LEU A 393 6.33 -13.05 21.61
N ARG A 394 5.66 -12.22 22.41
CA ARG A 394 6.06 -10.84 22.67
C ARG A 394 7.45 -10.75 23.27
N GLU A 395 7.76 -11.58 24.27
CA GLU A 395 9.10 -11.62 24.88
C GLU A 395 10.17 -12.02 23.87
N ARG A 396 9.92 -13.07 23.07
CA ARG A 396 10.87 -13.55 22.04
C ARG A 396 11.07 -12.55 20.90
N ALA A 397 10.00 -11.85 20.49
CA ALA A 397 10.06 -10.78 19.50
C ALA A 397 10.81 -9.55 20.05
N TRP A 398 10.57 -9.19 21.32
CA TRP A 398 11.23 -8.06 21.96
C TRP A 398 12.74 -8.25 22.11
N GLN A 399 13.19 -9.48 22.40
CA GLN A 399 14.62 -9.82 22.41
C GLN A 399 15.33 -9.55 21.06
N ARG A 400 14.56 -9.52 19.97
CA ARG A 400 15.02 -9.21 18.60
C ARG A 400 14.73 -7.76 18.18
N GLY A 401 14.27 -6.93 19.11
CA GLY A 401 13.92 -5.52 18.86
C GLY A 401 12.59 -5.30 18.15
N MET A 402 11.75 -6.34 18.03
CA MET A 402 10.44 -6.25 17.39
C MET A 402 9.32 -5.96 18.40
N ARG A 403 8.40 -5.08 18.04
CA ARG A 403 7.18 -4.75 18.78
C ARG A 403 6.00 -5.46 18.15
N LEU A 404 5.16 -6.11 18.96
CA LEU A 404 3.90 -6.63 18.47
C LEU A 404 2.89 -5.49 18.29
N ALA A 405 2.07 -5.62 17.26
CA ALA A 405 0.94 -4.75 17.00
C ALA A 405 -0.34 -5.58 16.87
N SER A 406 -1.46 -4.99 17.26
CA SER A 406 -2.78 -5.59 17.12
C SER A 406 -3.73 -4.66 16.35
N ASP A 407 -4.73 -5.27 15.72
CA ASP A 407 -5.93 -4.56 15.29
C ASP A 407 -6.81 -4.22 16.50
N MET A 408 -7.58 -3.13 16.38
CA MET A 408 -8.63 -2.76 17.33
C MET A 408 -9.80 -2.14 16.57
N VAL A 409 -11.01 -2.61 16.86
CA VAL A 409 -12.27 -2.23 16.21
C VAL A 409 -13.18 -1.54 17.24
N PRO A 410 -13.07 -0.21 17.41
CA PRO A 410 -13.77 0.51 18.48
C PRO A 410 -15.23 0.80 18.18
N ASN A 411 -15.66 0.66 16.91
CA ASN A 411 -16.95 1.15 16.46
C ASN A 411 -18.13 0.20 16.78
N HIS A 412 -17.89 -1.12 16.73
CA HIS A 412 -18.92 -2.14 16.85
C HIS A 412 -18.36 -3.42 17.49
N MET A 413 -19.26 -4.32 17.89
CA MET A 413 -18.92 -5.67 18.39
C MET A 413 -19.61 -6.73 17.54
N GLY A 414 -19.28 -8.01 17.67
CA GLY A 414 -20.05 -9.10 17.05
C GLY A 414 -21.48 -9.16 17.58
N ILE A 415 -22.44 -9.63 16.77
CA ILE A 415 -23.87 -9.66 17.16
C ILE A 415 -24.14 -10.50 18.42
N ASP A 416 -23.36 -11.56 18.65
CA ASP A 416 -23.42 -12.44 19.83
C ASP A 416 -22.34 -12.10 20.87
N SER A 417 -21.69 -10.95 20.74
CA SER A 417 -20.62 -10.53 21.64
C SER A 417 -21.09 -10.46 23.09
N ARG A 418 -20.12 -10.60 24.00
CA ARG A 418 -20.38 -10.47 25.43
C ARG A 418 -21.08 -9.15 25.78
N TRP A 419 -20.74 -8.07 25.06
CA TRP A 419 -21.34 -6.75 25.27
C TRP A 419 -22.81 -6.74 24.85
N VAL A 420 -23.20 -7.36 23.74
CA VAL A 420 -24.62 -7.45 23.34
C VAL A 420 -25.43 -8.28 24.33
N LEU A 421 -24.82 -9.31 24.90
CA LEU A 421 -25.47 -10.19 25.88
C LEU A 421 -25.66 -9.50 27.24
N GLU A 422 -24.61 -8.85 27.77
CA GLU A 422 -24.59 -8.25 29.11
C GLU A 422 -25.07 -6.79 29.15
N HIS A 423 -24.86 -6.04 28.07
CA HIS A 423 -25.13 -4.60 27.95
C HIS A 423 -25.87 -4.24 26.66
N PRO A 424 -27.08 -4.80 26.38
CA PRO A 424 -27.81 -4.53 25.15
C PRO A 424 -28.22 -3.05 25.00
N ASP A 425 -28.21 -2.28 26.10
CA ASP A 425 -28.43 -0.84 26.09
C ASP A 425 -27.22 -0.04 25.59
N TRP A 426 -26.03 -0.61 25.47
CA TRP A 426 -24.86 0.09 24.91
C TRP A 426 -24.90 0.26 23.38
N PHE A 427 -25.86 -0.39 22.72
CA PHE A 427 -25.97 -0.43 21.28
C PHE A 427 -27.10 0.45 20.76
N LEU A 428 -26.92 0.99 19.55
CA LEU A 428 -27.99 1.67 18.84
C LEU A 428 -29.11 0.68 18.58
N SER A 429 -30.27 0.93 19.18
CA SER A 429 -31.37 -0.02 19.14
C SER A 429 -32.73 0.65 19.18
N LEU A 430 -33.71 -0.05 18.62
CA LEU A 430 -35.12 0.32 18.63
C LEU A 430 -35.92 -0.71 19.42
N PRO A 431 -36.99 -0.28 20.12
CA PRO A 431 -37.91 -1.20 20.78
C PRO A 431 -38.77 -1.98 19.77
N GLN A 432 -38.82 -1.56 18.50
CA GLN A 432 -39.64 -2.13 17.43
C GLN A 432 -38.87 -2.10 16.11
N SER A 433 -39.28 -2.92 15.15
CA SER A 433 -38.63 -2.99 13.83
C SER A 433 -38.70 -1.63 13.10
N PRO A 434 -37.60 -1.15 12.49
CA PRO A 434 -37.58 0.12 11.75
C PRO A 434 -38.47 0.09 10.51
N TYR A 435 -38.57 -1.08 9.87
CA TYR A 435 -39.44 -1.30 8.72
C TYR A 435 -40.49 -2.38 9.06
N PRO A 436 -41.78 -2.12 8.80
CA PRO A 436 -42.86 -3.09 8.99
C PRO A 436 -42.76 -4.33 8.09
N SER A 437 -42.03 -4.24 6.97
CA SER A 437 -41.78 -5.35 6.04
C SER A 437 -40.72 -6.32 6.53
N TYR A 438 -39.87 -5.92 7.47
CA TYR A 438 -38.80 -6.78 7.98
C TYR A 438 -39.37 -7.97 8.73
N SER A 439 -38.87 -9.15 8.38
CA SER A 439 -39.21 -10.38 9.04
C SER A 439 -37.96 -11.07 9.57
N PHE A 440 -38.07 -11.67 10.75
CA PHE A 440 -36.95 -12.25 11.50
C PHE A 440 -37.26 -13.72 11.80
N ASN A 441 -37.57 -14.48 10.75
CA ASN A 441 -38.01 -15.88 10.85
C ASN A 441 -36.86 -16.87 10.69
N GLY A 442 -35.65 -16.36 10.45
CA GLY A 442 -34.42 -17.13 10.36
C GLY A 442 -34.07 -17.94 11.62
N VAL A 443 -32.95 -18.66 11.53
CA VAL A 443 -32.44 -19.47 12.63
C VAL A 443 -31.86 -18.60 13.74
N ASP A 444 -31.90 -19.11 14.96
CA ASP A 444 -31.20 -18.49 16.09
C ASP A 444 -29.69 -18.64 15.92
N LEU A 445 -28.97 -17.51 15.98
CA LEU A 445 -27.54 -17.47 15.72
C LEU A 445 -26.67 -17.58 16.97
N THR A 446 -27.24 -17.35 18.16
CA THR A 446 -26.50 -17.43 19.43
C THR A 446 -26.52 -18.85 20.01
N ASP A 447 -25.47 -19.19 20.75
CA ASP A 447 -25.36 -20.44 21.52
C ASP A 447 -25.85 -20.27 22.98
N ASN A 448 -26.35 -19.09 23.35
CA ASN A 448 -26.81 -18.75 24.70
C ASN A 448 -28.29 -19.10 24.90
N ASP A 449 -28.61 -19.91 25.92
CA ASP A 449 -29.99 -20.33 26.21
C ASP A 449 -30.95 -19.19 26.65
N ASN A 450 -30.42 -18.03 27.08
CA ASN A 450 -31.20 -16.92 27.65
C ASN A 450 -31.40 -15.75 26.69
N VAL A 451 -30.80 -15.77 25.51
CA VAL A 451 -30.91 -14.70 24.52
C VAL A 451 -31.02 -15.36 23.15
N GLY A 452 -31.98 -14.94 22.34
CA GLY A 452 -32.08 -15.33 20.92
C GLY A 452 -31.68 -14.18 20.01
N ILE A 453 -30.99 -14.49 18.91
CA ILE A 453 -30.52 -13.53 17.90
C ILE A 453 -30.95 -14.00 16.52
N TYR A 454 -31.72 -13.15 15.82
CA TYR A 454 -32.30 -13.45 14.52
C TYR A 454 -31.97 -12.33 13.54
N LEU A 455 -31.42 -12.68 12.37
CA LEU A 455 -31.25 -11.74 11.27
C LEU A 455 -32.55 -11.49 10.54
N GLU A 456 -32.60 -10.37 9.84
CA GLU A 456 -33.66 -10.04 8.91
C GLU A 456 -33.58 -10.97 7.68
N ASP A 457 -34.73 -11.46 7.20
CA ASP A 457 -34.81 -12.55 6.21
C ASP A 457 -34.25 -12.15 4.82
N HIS A 458 -34.44 -10.91 4.38
CA HIS A 458 -33.94 -10.39 3.09
C HIS A 458 -32.41 -10.20 3.07
N TYR A 459 -31.75 -10.37 4.21
CA TYR A 459 -30.29 -10.46 4.25
C TYR A 459 -29.75 -11.66 3.45
N TYR A 460 -30.46 -12.79 3.42
CA TYR A 460 -29.94 -14.01 2.81
C TYR A 460 -30.01 -14.00 1.27
N ASP A 461 -30.88 -13.18 0.69
CA ASP A 461 -31.07 -13.05 -0.76
C ASP A 461 -30.63 -11.69 -1.32
N ASP A 462 -30.00 -10.86 -0.47
CA ASP A 462 -29.49 -9.51 -0.79
C ASP A 462 -30.56 -8.58 -1.41
N SER A 463 -31.85 -8.80 -1.09
CA SER A 463 -32.95 -7.99 -1.61
C SER A 463 -33.22 -6.70 -0.83
N ASP A 464 -32.67 -6.57 0.39
CA ASP A 464 -32.70 -5.35 1.21
C ASP A 464 -31.36 -5.18 1.97
N ALA A 465 -31.11 -3.97 2.48
CA ALA A 465 -29.94 -3.67 3.29
C ALA A 465 -29.94 -4.38 4.66
N ALA A 466 -31.12 -4.75 5.18
CA ALA A 466 -31.27 -5.45 6.47
C ALA A 466 -30.54 -4.71 7.61
N VAL A 467 -30.92 -3.47 7.91
CA VAL A 467 -30.12 -2.56 8.77
C VAL A 467 -30.05 -2.92 10.26
N VAL A 468 -30.90 -3.84 10.73
CA VAL A 468 -30.97 -4.28 12.13
C VAL A 468 -31.10 -5.80 12.25
N PHE A 469 -30.69 -6.34 13.39
CA PHE A 469 -31.02 -7.70 13.83
C PHE A 469 -31.92 -7.67 15.08
N LYS A 470 -32.69 -8.75 15.29
CA LYS A 470 -33.57 -8.90 16.44
C LYS A 470 -32.87 -9.68 17.56
N ARG A 471 -32.74 -9.07 18.73
CA ARG A 471 -32.36 -9.71 19.99
C ARG A 471 -33.60 -9.92 20.85
N VAL A 472 -33.80 -11.13 21.38
CA VAL A 472 -34.87 -11.45 22.34
C VAL A 472 -34.26 -11.97 23.62
N ASP A 473 -34.63 -11.43 24.78
CA ASP A 473 -34.16 -11.97 26.06
C ASP A 473 -35.05 -13.11 26.61
N ALA A 474 -34.64 -13.69 27.73
CA ALA A 474 -35.37 -14.76 28.42
C ALA A 474 -36.79 -14.34 28.90
N LEU A 475 -37.08 -13.04 29.00
CA LEU A 475 -38.41 -12.52 29.35
C LEU A 475 -39.29 -12.31 28.11
N GLY A 476 -38.72 -12.45 26.91
CA GLY A 476 -39.38 -12.22 25.64
C GLY A 476 -39.33 -10.76 25.17
N GLU A 477 -38.53 -9.89 25.79
CA GLU A 477 -38.33 -8.51 25.34
C GLU A 477 -37.52 -8.52 24.04
N ALA A 478 -38.12 -8.03 22.95
CA ALA A 478 -37.45 -7.87 21.67
C ALA A 478 -36.82 -6.47 21.55
N ARG A 479 -35.56 -6.42 21.11
CA ARG A 479 -34.85 -5.22 20.68
C ARG A 479 -34.30 -5.40 19.29
N TYR A 480 -34.30 -4.33 18.52
CA TYR A 480 -33.82 -4.32 17.14
C TYR A 480 -32.55 -3.48 17.11
N ILE A 481 -31.40 -4.14 17.03
CA ILE A 481 -30.08 -3.53 17.18
C ILE A 481 -29.50 -3.28 15.79
N TYR A 482 -28.95 -2.07 15.56
CA TYR A 482 -28.35 -1.72 14.28
C TYR A 482 -27.03 -2.45 14.05
N HIS A 483 -26.81 -2.85 12.79
CA HIS A 483 -25.51 -3.33 12.33
C HIS A 483 -24.52 -2.18 12.16
N GLY A 484 -23.22 -2.45 12.26
CA GLY A 484 -22.18 -1.46 11.97
C GLY A 484 -22.22 -1.02 10.51
N ASN A 485 -21.95 0.27 10.23
CA ASN A 485 -21.99 0.83 8.89
C ASN A 485 -21.09 2.08 8.78
N ASP A 486 -20.51 2.32 7.60
CA ASP A 486 -19.66 3.48 7.28
C ASP A 486 -20.34 4.52 6.34
N GLY A 487 -21.55 4.22 5.88
CA GLY A 487 -22.37 5.04 4.98
C GLY A 487 -22.08 4.88 3.49
N THR A 488 -21.24 3.92 3.08
CA THR A 488 -20.82 3.73 1.68
C THR A 488 -21.36 2.45 1.02
N GLY A 489 -21.86 1.49 1.80
CA GLY A 489 -22.35 0.21 1.30
C GLY A 489 -23.41 -0.45 2.17
N LEU A 490 -23.54 -1.77 2.02
CA LEU A 490 -24.38 -2.60 2.91
C LEU A 490 -23.80 -2.58 4.33
N PRO A 491 -24.65 -2.67 5.37
CA PRO A 491 -24.16 -2.79 6.73
C PRO A 491 -23.33 -4.07 6.91
N TRP A 492 -22.43 -4.03 7.89
CA TRP A 492 -21.67 -5.20 8.33
C TRP A 492 -22.58 -6.10 9.19
N ASN A 493 -23.38 -6.93 8.51
CA ASN A 493 -24.52 -7.66 9.09
C ASN A 493 -24.17 -8.74 10.12
N ASP A 494 -22.89 -8.97 10.41
CA ASP A 494 -22.41 -9.80 11.51
C ASP A 494 -21.89 -8.98 12.71
N THR A 495 -22.17 -7.67 12.74
CA THR A 495 -21.75 -6.73 13.80
C THR A 495 -22.93 -5.98 14.42
N ALA A 496 -22.72 -5.39 15.59
CA ALA A 496 -23.66 -4.60 16.37
C ALA A 496 -23.05 -3.22 16.71
N GLN A 497 -23.71 -2.15 16.30
CA GLN A 497 -23.22 -0.78 16.40
C GLN A 497 -23.36 -0.19 17.80
N LEU A 498 -22.26 0.33 18.36
CA LEU A 498 -22.24 0.99 19.66
C LEU A 498 -22.87 2.40 19.59
N ASP A 499 -23.55 2.80 20.67
CA ASP A 499 -24.14 4.12 20.83
C ASP A 499 -23.17 5.11 21.48
N PHE A 500 -22.42 5.82 20.64
CA PHE A 500 -21.45 6.82 21.09
C PHE A 500 -22.06 8.12 21.65
N LEU A 501 -23.39 8.31 21.65
CA LEU A 501 -23.99 9.42 22.42
C LEU A 501 -23.87 9.19 23.93
N LYS A 502 -23.77 7.93 24.36
CA LYS A 502 -23.68 7.55 25.77
C LYS A 502 -22.25 7.69 26.31
N ALA A 503 -22.09 8.46 27.37
CA ALA A 503 -20.78 8.71 27.98
C ALA A 503 -20.15 7.43 28.56
N GLU A 504 -20.98 6.56 29.15
CA GLU A 504 -20.58 5.26 29.68
C GLU A 504 -20.05 4.31 28.60
N VAL A 505 -20.61 4.36 27.38
CA VAL A 505 -20.13 3.57 26.24
C VAL A 505 -18.77 4.09 25.79
N ARG A 506 -18.61 5.42 25.64
CA ARG A 506 -17.31 6.03 25.29
C ARG A 506 -16.21 5.65 26.29
N GLU A 507 -16.50 5.74 27.59
CA GLU A 507 -15.55 5.34 28.64
C GLU A 507 -15.26 3.84 28.60
N GLY A 508 -16.26 2.98 28.38
CA GLY A 508 -16.07 1.54 28.21
C GLY A 508 -15.10 1.21 27.06
N VAL A 509 -15.29 1.84 25.90
CA VAL A 509 -14.39 1.69 24.75
C VAL A 509 -12.99 2.22 25.06
N ILE A 510 -12.85 3.40 25.70
CA ILE A 510 -11.55 3.95 26.11
C ILE A 510 -10.80 2.97 27.03
N GLN A 511 -11.48 2.37 28.02
CA GLN A 511 -10.86 1.40 28.92
C GLN A 511 -10.40 0.14 28.19
N THR A 512 -11.16 -0.32 27.20
CA THR A 512 -10.76 -1.43 26.31
C THR A 512 -9.53 -1.05 25.48
N ILE A 513 -9.48 0.15 24.91
CA ILE A 513 -8.29 0.65 24.19
C ILE A 513 -7.07 0.67 25.12
N LEU A 514 -7.23 1.16 26.35
CA LEU A 514 -6.15 1.16 27.35
C LEU A 514 -5.73 -0.25 27.74
N HIS A 515 -6.65 -1.21 27.80
CA HIS A 515 -6.34 -2.62 28.02
C HIS A 515 -5.48 -3.19 26.88
N VAL A 516 -5.89 -2.97 25.62
CA VAL A 516 -5.13 -3.40 24.43
C VAL A 516 -3.76 -2.73 24.40
N ALA A 517 -3.66 -1.44 24.70
CA ALA A 517 -2.40 -0.68 24.72
C ALA A 517 -1.38 -1.19 25.74
N ARG A 518 -1.84 -1.78 26.86
CA ARG A 518 -0.96 -2.43 27.85
C ARG A 518 -0.39 -3.74 27.34
N GLN A 519 -1.05 -4.39 26.38
CA GLN A 519 -0.58 -5.64 25.77
C GLN A 519 0.27 -5.39 24.52
N PHE A 520 -0.14 -4.43 23.68
CA PHE A 520 0.44 -4.12 22.38
C PHE A 520 0.88 -2.65 22.30
N PRO A 521 2.19 -2.37 22.13
CA PRO A 521 2.71 -1.00 22.02
C PRO A 521 2.39 -0.32 20.67
N VAL A 522 1.79 -1.04 19.72
CA VAL A 522 1.32 -0.48 18.45
C VAL A 522 -0.12 -0.95 18.25
N ILE A 523 -1.05 -0.01 18.03
CA ILE A 523 -2.46 -0.33 17.78
C ILE A 523 -2.86 0.25 16.43
N ARG A 524 -3.44 -0.59 15.57
CA ARG A 524 -4.12 -0.16 14.34
C ARG A 524 -5.62 -0.11 14.61
N PHE A 525 -6.20 1.08 14.56
CA PHE A 525 -7.65 1.27 14.65
C PHE A 525 -8.30 1.09 13.28
N ASP A 526 -9.23 0.15 13.21
CA ASP A 526 -10.09 -0.09 12.05
C ASP A 526 -11.13 1.02 11.88
N ALA A 527 -11.36 1.45 10.63
CA ALA A 527 -12.37 2.42 10.25
C ALA A 527 -12.46 3.63 11.20
N ALA A 528 -11.31 4.17 11.62
CA ALA A 528 -11.22 5.17 12.69
C ALA A 528 -12.00 6.45 12.36
N MET A 529 -12.16 6.77 11.07
CA MET A 529 -12.96 7.90 10.59
C MET A 529 -14.41 7.85 11.06
N THR A 530 -15.00 6.66 11.25
CA THR A 530 -16.41 6.50 11.67
C THR A 530 -16.69 7.08 13.06
N LEU A 531 -15.67 7.13 13.93
CA LEU A 531 -15.76 7.63 15.30
C LEU A 531 -15.32 9.09 15.47
N ALA A 532 -14.96 9.78 14.37
CA ALA A 532 -14.84 11.23 14.44
C ALA A 532 -16.21 11.83 14.73
N LYS A 533 -16.28 12.83 15.62
CA LYS A 533 -17.53 13.46 16.06
C LYS A 533 -18.46 13.86 14.91
N LYS A 534 -17.91 14.44 13.83
CA LYS A 534 -18.67 14.80 12.62
C LYS A 534 -19.30 13.62 11.90
N HIS A 535 -18.65 12.45 11.91
CA HIS A 535 -19.16 11.24 11.25
C HIS A 535 -20.15 10.47 12.10
N ILE A 536 -19.96 10.45 13.42
CA ILE A 536 -20.99 9.96 14.34
C ILE A 536 -22.31 10.73 14.08
N GLN A 537 -22.24 12.05 13.94
CA GLN A 537 -23.40 12.87 13.58
C GLN A 537 -23.93 12.49 12.18
N ARG A 538 -23.10 12.55 11.14
CA ARG A 538 -23.50 12.28 9.75
C ARG A 538 -24.18 10.91 9.58
N LEU A 539 -23.66 9.87 10.22
CA LEU A 539 -24.09 8.49 10.04
C LEU A 539 -25.31 8.15 10.90
N TRP A 540 -25.24 8.46 12.20
CA TRP A 540 -26.21 7.93 13.17
C TRP A 540 -27.21 8.96 13.67
N PHE A 541 -26.86 10.25 13.64
CA PHE A 541 -27.67 11.35 14.18
C PHE A 541 -27.61 12.59 13.26
N PRO A 542 -28.01 12.48 11.98
CA PRO A 542 -27.79 13.50 10.97
C PRO A 542 -28.48 14.82 11.34
N LYS A 543 -28.04 15.94 10.75
CA LYS A 543 -28.83 17.18 10.87
C LYS A 543 -30.09 17.06 10.02
N PRO A 544 -31.20 17.71 10.39
CA PRO A 544 -32.37 17.80 9.52
C PRO A 544 -31.99 18.38 8.15
N GLY A 545 -32.22 17.62 7.07
CA GLY A 545 -31.87 17.99 5.69
C GLY A 545 -30.49 17.49 5.23
N GLU A 546 -29.75 16.78 6.07
CA GLU A 546 -28.44 16.17 5.76
C GLU A 546 -28.46 14.64 5.98
N GLY A 547 -29.65 14.02 5.99
CA GLY A 547 -29.85 12.59 6.25
C GLY A 547 -29.55 11.67 5.06
N GLY A 548 -29.86 10.38 5.23
CA GLY A 548 -29.79 9.36 4.16
C GLY A 548 -28.47 8.62 4.02
N ALA A 549 -27.50 8.80 4.94
CA ALA A 549 -26.25 8.03 4.95
C ALA A 549 -26.45 6.58 5.40
N VAL A 550 -27.24 6.35 6.45
CA VAL A 550 -27.62 5.02 6.94
C VAL A 550 -29.15 4.92 6.90
N PRO A 551 -29.73 3.89 6.27
CA PRO A 551 -31.19 3.77 6.18
C PRO A 551 -31.86 3.73 7.55
N SER A 552 -33.06 4.30 7.65
CA SER A 552 -33.87 4.55 8.84
C SER A 552 -33.29 5.54 9.87
N ARG A 553 -32.11 6.12 9.64
CA ARG A 553 -31.51 7.06 10.62
C ARG A 553 -31.95 8.52 10.45
N ALA A 554 -32.59 8.88 9.34
CA ALA A 554 -33.12 10.23 9.14
C ALA A 554 -34.14 10.64 10.21
N GLU A 555 -34.94 9.70 10.75
CA GLU A 555 -35.92 9.97 11.82
C GLU A 555 -35.30 10.28 13.19
N HIS A 556 -34.00 10.02 13.32
CA HIS A 556 -33.21 10.33 14.52
C HIS A 556 -32.34 11.58 14.35
N ALA A 557 -32.71 12.44 13.40
CA ALA A 557 -31.99 13.67 13.14
C ALA A 557 -31.92 14.56 14.39
N MET A 558 -30.77 15.19 14.60
CA MET A 558 -30.49 16.01 15.76
C MET A 558 -29.79 17.31 15.38
N SER A 559 -30.19 18.41 16.04
CA SER A 559 -29.52 19.71 15.87
C SER A 559 -28.06 19.66 16.30
N GLN A 560 -27.21 20.51 15.71
CA GLN A 560 -25.80 20.62 16.08
C GLN A 560 -25.62 20.87 17.58
N ALA A 561 -26.38 21.80 18.17
CA ALA A 561 -26.27 22.15 19.59
C ALA A 561 -26.65 20.98 20.53
N ALA A 562 -27.66 20.19 20.17
CA ALA A 562 -28.05 19.02 20.97
C ALA A 562 -27.01 17.89 20.84
N PHE A 563 -26.47 17.67 19.64
CA PHE A 563 -25.40 16.72 19.42
C PHE A 563 -24.12 17.10 20.18
N ASP A 564 -23.71 18.36 20.09
CA ASP A 564 -22.54 18.89 20.81
C ASP A 564 -22.71 18.82 22.33
N ALA A 565 -23.93 18.94 22.85
CA ALA A 565 -24.19 18.75 24.27
C ALA A 565 -24.03 17.28 24.71
N ALA A 566 -24.37 16.31 23.84
CA ALA A 566 -24.24 14.89 24.13
C ALA A 566 -22.80 14.35 23.94
N ILE A 567 -22.08 14.91 22.96
CA ILE A 567 -20.68 14.63 22.66
C ILE A 567 -19.89 15.95 22.73
N PRO A 568 -19.54 16.42 23.94
CA PRO A 568 -18.88 17.72 24.10
C PRO A 568 -17.47 17.74 23.49
N GLU A 569 -16.69 16.69 23.75
CA GLU A 569 -15.32 16.54 23.30
C GLU A 569 -15.23 15.54 22.14
N GLU A 570 -14.13 15.62 21.39
CA GLU A 570 -13.85 14.68 20.31
C GLU A 570 -13.28 13.37 20.87
N PHE A 571 -13.96 12.24 20.60
CA PHE A 571 -13.63 10.94 21.19
C PHE A 571 -12.16 10.56 21.02
N TRP A 572 -11.63 10.71 19.80
CA TRP A 572 -10.23 10.39 19.54
C TRP A 572 -9.26 11.30 20.27
N ARG A 573 -9.63 12.57 20.51
CA ARG A 573 -8.80 13.48 21.30
C ARG A 573 -8.69 12.99 22.74
N GLU A 574 -9.80 12.56 23.32
CA GLU A 574 -9.83 11.97 24.66
C GLU A 574 -8.99 10.69 24.72
N VAL A 575 -9.12 9.79 23.73
CA VAL A 575 -8.30 8.57 23.64
C VAL A 575 -6.81 8.90 23.63
N VAL A 576 -6.37 9.81 22.78
CA VAL A 576 -4.95 10.16 22.65
C VAL A 576 -4.43 10.80 23.94
N ASP A 577 -5.21 11.67 24.58
CA ASP A 577 -4.80 12.31 25.84
C ASP A 577 -4.69 11.28 26.98
N ARG A 578 -5.61 10.32 27.07
CA ARG A 578 -5.57 9.22 28.05
C ARG A 578 -4.40 8.29 27.79
N ILE A 579 -4.11 7.93 26.54
CA ILE A 579 -2.94 7.13 26.16
C ILE A 579 -1.64 7.84 26.58
N ALA A 580 -1.52 9.14 26.27
CA ALA A 580 -0.34 9.92 26.63
C ALA A 580 -0.12 10.01 28.15
N GLN A 581 -1.18 9.97 28.95
CA GLN A 581 -1.11 10.01 30.42
C GLN A 581 -0.87 8.64 31.06
N GLU A 582 -1.54 7.58 30.57
CA GLU A 582 -1.58 6.28 31.23
C GLU A 582 -0.63 5.25 30.64
N VAL A 583 -0.42 5.25 29.32
CA VAL A 583 0.40 4.29 28.57
C VAL A 583 1.20 5.00 27.46
N PRO A 584 2.12 5.92 27.81
CA PRO A 584 2.78 6.82 26.86
C PRO A 584 3.75 6.15 25.88
N ASP A 585 3.98 4.83 25.98
CA ASP A 585 4.83 4.06 25.06
C ASP A 585 4.01 3.31 23.99
N THR A 586 2.80 3.81 23.69
CA THR A 586 1.89 3.24 22.69
C THR A 586 1.81 4.13 21.45
N LEU A 587 2.08 3.55 20.27
CA LEU A 587 1.84 4.17 18.97
C LEU A 587 0.40 3.87 18.52
N LEU A 588 -0.30 4.94 18.14
CA LEU A 588 -1.68 4.90 17.66
C LEU A 588 -1.69 5.14 16.15
N LEU A 589 -2.18 4.14 15.41
CA LEU A 589 -2.29 4.16 13.97
C LEU A 589 -3.77 4.18 13.60
N ALA A 590 -4.21 5.21 12.88
CA ALA A 590 -5.58 5.32 12.38
C ALA A 590 -5.68 4.87 10.92
N GLU A 591 -6.58 3.92 10.64
CA GLU A 591 -7.14 3.80 9.32
C GLU A 591 -8.22 4.88 9.14
N ALA A 592 -7.86 5.97 8.50
CA ALA A 592 -8.79 7.03 8.15
C ALA A 592 -8.66 7.36 6.67
N PHE A 593 -9.81 7.53 6.02
CA PHE A 593 -9.92 7.96 4.63
C PHE A 593 -10.74 9.25 4.55
N TRP A 594 -11.09 9.67 3.34
CA TRP A 594 -11.92 10.86 3.06
C TRP A 594 -11.23 12.19 3.37
N MET A 595 -9.93 12.30 3.05
CA MET A 595 -9.17 13.56 3.13
C MET A 595 -9.03 14.11 4.56
N MET A 596 -9.15 13.24 5.56
CA MET A 596 -9.07 13.55 6.99
C MET A 596 -7.72 13.25 7.62
N GLU A 597 -6.74 12.81 6.84
CA GLU A 597 -5.46 12.35 7.32
C GLU A 597 -4.77 13.46 8.12
N GLY A 598 -4.77 14.68 7.59
CA GLY A 598 -4.32 15.88 8.29
C GLY A 598 -5.06 16.13 9.61
N TYR A 599 -6.40 16.02 9.62
CA TYR A 599 -7.23 16.17 10.84
C TYR A 599 -6.84 15.16 11.92
N PHE A 600 -6.71 13.87 11.56
CA PHE A 600 -6.38 12.80 12.50
C PHE A 600 -5.01 13.00 13.15
N VAL A 601 -4.00 13.39 12.39
CA VAL A 601 -2.64 13.53 12.95
C VAL A 601 -2.37 14.89 13.57
N ARG A 602 -2.84 15.98 12.94
CA ARG A 602 -2.62 17.35 13.40
C ARG A 602 -3.57 17.74 14.51
N THR A 603 -4.87 17.52 14.33
CA THR A 603 -5.91 18.04 15.24
C THR A 603 -6.25 17.03 16.35
N LEU A 604 -6.41 15.75 16.00
CA LEU A 604 -6.74 14.67 16.96
C LEU A 604 -5.51 14.07 17.63
N GLY A 605 -4.31 14.26 17.06
CA GLY A 605 -3.06 13.80 17.65
C GLY A 605 -2.77 12.31 17.47
N MET A 606 -3.37 11.63 16.49
CA MET A 606 -2.92 10.28 16.14
C MET A 606 -1.45 10.29 15.72
N HIS A 607 -0.71 9.25 16.10
CA HIS A 607 0.71 9.16 15.78
C HIS A 607 0.89 8.87 14.29
N ARG A 608 0.08 7.97 13.73
CA ARG A 608 0.14 7.57 12.32
C ARG A 608 -1.26 7.49 11.70
N VAL A 609 -1.34 7.72 10.40
CA VAL A 609 -2.58 7.59 9.61
C VAL A 609 -2.28 6.97 8.25
N TYR A 610 -3.19 6.15 7.72
CA TYR A 610 -3.05 5.56 6.39
C TYR A 610 -2.89 6.61 5.28
N ASN A 611 -2.10 6.28 4.26
CA ASN A 611 -1.92 7.08 3.05
C ASN A 611 -2.26 6.24 1.81
N SER A 612 -3.55 6.07 1.53
CA SER A 612 -4.01 5.33 0.35
C SER A 612 -3.62 6.01 -0.97
N ALA A 613 -3.40 7.34 -0.95
CA ALA A 613 -2.91 8.08 -2.11
C ALA A 613 -1.53 7.57 -2.57
N PHE A 614 -0.64 7.16 -1.66
CA PHE A 614 0.64 6.52 -2.03
C PHE A 614 0.41 5.29 -2.91
N MET A 615 -0.47 4.39 -2.49
CA MET A 615 -0.71 3.12 -3.19
C MET A 615 -1.40 3.37 -4.54
N HIS A 616 -2.59 3.99 -4.53
CA HIS A 616 -3.40 4.13 -5.74
C HIS A 616 -2.73 5.02 -6.80
N MET A 617 -2.20 6.18 -6.42
CA MET A 617 -1.63 7.11 -7.41
C MET A 617 -0.33 6.58 -8.02
N LEU A 618 0.52 5.88 -7.25
CA LEU A 618 1.73 5.27 -7.80
C LEU A 618 1.42 4.02 -8.65
N ARG A 619 0.40 3.24 -8.28
CA ARG A 619 -0.10 2.12 -9.08
C ARG A 619 -0.60 2.59 -10.44
N ASP A 620 -1.45 3.62 -10.44
CA ASP A 620 -2.14 4.13 -11.62
C ASP A 620 -1.27 5.12 -12.44
N GLU A 621 -0.04 5.41 -11.98
CA GLU A 621 0.90 6.39 -12.58
C GLU A 621 0.33 7.82 -12.63
N ASP A 622 -0.55 8.15 -11.69
CA ASP A 622 -1.07 9.49 -11.42
C ASP A 622 -0.01 10.35 -10.70
N ASN A 623 1.22 10.36 -11.22
CA ASN A 623 2.41 10.89 -10.55
C ASN A 623 2.29 12.38 -10.22
N ALA A 624 1.68 13.17 -11.12
CA ALA A 624 1.43 14.59 -10.90
C ALA A 624 0.52 14.84 -9.68
N LYS A 625 -0.50 13.99 -9.47
CA LYS A 625 -1.38 14.10 -8.30
C LYS A 625 -0.63 13.75 -7.03
N TYR A 626 0.18 12.69 -7.03
CA TYR A 626 0.93 12.30 -5.84
C TYR A 626 2.02 13.32 -5.49
N ARG A 627 2.70 13.90 -6.47
CA ARG A 627 3.62 15.04 -6.25
C ARG A 627 2.90 16.25 -5.68
N ALA A 628 1.69 16.57 -6.17
CA ALA A 628 0.87 17.63 -5.60
C ALA A 628 0.50 17.35 -4.14
N VAL A 629 0.11 16.11 -3.80
CA VAL A 629 -0.12 15.67 -2.42
C VAL A 629 1.10 15.94 -1.52
N MET A 630 2.31 15.57 -1.97
CA MET A 630 3.53 15.82 -1.21
C MET A 630 3.82 17.31 -1.06
N LYS A 631 3.71 18.10 -2.14
CA LYS A 631 3.95 19.55 -2.13
C LYS A 631 2.97 20.26 -1.21
N ASN A 632 1.67 20.01 -1.35
CA ASN A 632 0.63 20.62 -0.52
C ASN A 632 0.84 20.28 0.96
N THR A 633 1.24 19.03 1.27
CA THR A 633 1.55 18.63 2.65
C THR A 633 2.75 19.39 3.22
N LEU A 634 3.83 19.51 2.43
CA LEU A 634 5.04 20.24 2.84
C LEU A 634 4.82 21.75 2.98
N GLU A 635 4.02 22.35 2.09
CA GLU A 635 3.66 23.78 2.14
C GLU A 635 2.70 24.09 3.29
N PHE A 636 1.82 23.14 3.65
CA PHE A 636 0.90 23.31 4.77
C PHE A 636 1.58 23.06 6.13
N ASN A 637 2.08 21.85 6.37
CA ASN A 637 2.86 21.51 7.56
C ASN A 637 3.66 20.21 7.33
N PRO A 638 5.01 20.28 7.20
CA PRO A 638 5.85 19.10 6.97
C PRO A 638 5.71 17.99 8.01
N GLN A 639 5.29 18.30 9.25
CA GLN A 639 5.09 17.31 10.31
C GLN A 639 3.98 16.31 9.99
N ILE A 640 3.08 16.60 9.05
CA ILE A 640 2.07 15.63 8.60
C ILE A 640 2.72 14.49 7.81
N LEU A 641 3.70 14.78 6.95
CA LEU A 641 4.33 13.80 6.05
C LEU A 641 4.93 12.62 6.83
N LYS A 642 5.62 12.88 7.96
CA LYS A 642 6.21 11.81 8.78
C LYS A 642 5.21 10.92 9.50
N ARG A 643 3.92 11.24 9.42
CA ARG A 643 2.84 10.51 10.11
C ARG A 643 2.02 9.65 9.15
N PHE A 644 2.28 9.71 7.86
CA PHE A 644 1.67 8.80 6.91
C PHE A 644 2.18 7.37 7.06
N VAL A 645 1.29 6.40 6.89
CA VAL A 645 1.61 4.99 6.72
C VAL A 645 1.57 4.71 5.24
N ASN A 646 2.73 4.49 4.64
CA ASN A 646 2.86 4.16 3.22
C ASN A 646 2.88 2.63 3.08
N PHE A 647 2.04 2.11 2.19
CA PHE A 647 1.91 0.67 1.93
C PHE A 647 1.65 0.42 0.44
N MET A 648 2.04 -0.75 -0.04
CA MET A 648 1.74 -1.21 -1.41
C MET A 648 0.51 -2.13 -1.44
N ASN A 649 0.17 -2.74 -0.32
CA ASN A 649 -1.08 -3.43 -0.09
C ASN A 649 -1.38 -3.47 1.41
N ASN A 650 -2.64 -3.71 1.74
CA ASN A 650 -3.11 -4.00 3.08
C ASN A 650 -4.04 -5.24 3.00
N PRO A 651 -4.69 -5.69 4.09
CA PRO A 651 -5.58 -6.84 4.06
C PRO A 651 -6.83 -6.69 3.17
N ASP A 652 -7.31 -5.46 2.97
CA ASP A 652 -8.54 -5.17 2.23
C ASP A 652 -8.28 -4.93 0.73
N GLU A 653 -7.05 -4.57 0.37
CA GLU A 653 -6.57 -4.29 -0.98
C GLU A 653 -6.00 -5.53 -1.67
N ASP A 654 -5.88 -5.47 -2.99
CA ASP A 654 -5.26 -6.54 -3.76
C ASP A 654 -3.76 -6.70 -3.43
N THR A 655 -3.21 -7.89 -3.67
CA THR A 655 -1.80 -8.17 -3.36
C THR A 655 -0.86 -7.21 -4.08
N ALA A 656 0.30 -6.92 -3.48
CA ALA A 656 1.27 -6.00 -4.09
C ALA A 656 1.74 -6.50 -5.47
N GLU A 657 1.78 -7.83 -5.69
CA GLU A 657 2.04 -8.41 -7.00
C GLU A 657 0.93 -8.07 -8.01
N ALA A 658 -0.34 -8.25 -7.64
CA ALA A 658 -1.45 -7.95 -8.55
C ALA A 658 -1.49 -6.45 -8.92
N GLN A 659 -1.10 -5.58 -7.98
CA GLN A 659 -1.12 -4.12 -8.19
C GLN A 659 0.12 -3.60 -8.94
N PHE A 660 1.33 -4.08 -8.63
CA PHE A 660 2.60 -3.52 -9.13
C PHE A 660 3.47 -4.49 -9.94
N GLY A 661 3.10 -5.77 -10.00
CA GLY A 661 3.92 -6.84 -10.57
C GLY A 661 5.11 -7.23 -9.68
N LYS A 662 6.13 -7.85 -10.27
CA LYS A 662 7.40 -8.27 -9.59
C LYS A 662 8.65 -7.57 -10.13
N GLY A 663 8.47 -6.63 -11.06
CA GLY A 663 9.55 -5.98 -11.80
C GLY A 663 10.01 -4.66 -11.19
N ASP A 664 10.63 -3.83 -12.02
CA ASP A 664 11.24 -2.57 -11.58
C ASP A 664 10.22 -1.56 -11.01
N LYS A 665 8.96 -1.58 -11.48
CA LYS A 665 7.88 -0.75 -10.91
C LYS A 665 7.65 -1.07 -9.44
N TYR A 666 7.49 -2.35 -9.11
CA TYR A 666 7.34 -2.82 -7.73
C TYR A 666 8.52 -2.34 -6.86
N PHE A 667 9.75 -2.58 -7.29
CA PHE A 667 10.93 -2.23 -6.49
C PHE A 667 11.13 -0.72 -6.37
N GLY A 668 10.80 0.06 -7.39
CA GLY A 668 10.84 1.51 -7.33
C GLY A 668 9.85 2.10 -6.32
N VAL A 669 8.62 1.58 -6.29
CA VAL A 669 7.63 1.97 -5.28
C VAL A 669 8.04 1.47 -3.89
N ALA A 670 8.58 0.27 -3.76
CA ALA A 670 9.10 -0.24 -2.48
C ALA A 670 10.28 0.59 -1.95
N VAL A 671 11.15 1.09 -2.83
CA VAL A 671 12.21 2.06 -2.47
C VAL A 671 11.59 3.33 -1.92
N MET A 672 10.57 3.90 -2.58
CA MET A 672 9.87 5.08 -2.05
C MET A 672 9.24 4.80 -0.68
N MET A 673 8.55 3.67 -0.53
CA MET A 673 7.93 3.26 0.73
C MET A 673 8.96 3.19 1.85
N ALA A 674 10.15 2.62 1.58
CA ALA A 674 11.22 2.48 2.56
C ALA A 674 11.95 3.79 2.92
N THR A 675 11.94 4.79 2.03
CA THR A 675 12.82 5.98 2.12
C THR A 675 12.11 7.32 2.23
N LEU A 676 10.79 7.37 2.07
CA LEU A 676 9.99 8.53 2.47
C LEU A 676 9.84 8.61 4.00
N PRO A 677 9.66 9.82 4.57
CA PRO A 677 9.16 9.98 5.93
C PRO A 677 7.80 9.30 6.09
N GLY A 678 7.49 8.82 7.29
CA GLY A 678 6.28 8.01 7.54
C GLY A 678 6.56 6.54 7.83
N LEU A 679 5.55 5.77 8.21
CA LEU A 679 5.70 4.37 8.55
C LEU A 679 5.60 3.50 7.29
N PRO A 680 6.65 2.75 6.87
CA PRO A 680 6.51 1.71 5.87
C PRO A 680 5.81 0.48 6.45
N MET A 681 4.72 0.06 5.80
CA MET A 681 3.99 -1.16 6.14
C MET A 681 4.00 -2.12 4.96
N PHE A 682 4.44 -3.35 5.23
CA PHE A 682 4.44 -4.45 4.27
C PHE A 682 3.29 -5.41 4.56
N GLY A 683 2.53 -5.77 3.52
CA GLY A 683 1.41 -6.69 3.63
C GLY A 683 1.83 -8.16 3.69
N HIS A 684 0.88 -9.02 4.09
CA HIS A 684 1.08 -10.46 4.14
C HIS A 684 1.46 -10.99 2.74
N GLY A 685 2.55 -11.75 2.65
CA GLY A 685 2.99 -12.40 1.39
C GLY A 685 3.66 -11.46 0.38
N GLN A 686 3.79 -10.16 0.69
CA GLN A 686 4.34 -9.17 -0.23
C GLN A 686 5.80 -9.46 -0.64
N ILE A 687 6.63 -9.94 0.30
CA ILE A 687 8.06 -10.21 0.07
C ILE A 687 8.23 -11.54 -0.67
N GLU A 688 7.43 -12.52 -0.28
CA GLU A 688 7.40 -13.87 -0.83
C GLU A 688 6.79 -13.90 -2.24
N GLY A 689 5.99 -12.89 -2.59
CA GLY A 689 5.31 -12.79 -3.88
C GLY A 689 4.12 -13.72 -3.98
N PHE A 690 3.32 -13.81 -2.91
CA PHE A 690 2.07 -14.57 -2.88
C PHE A 690 0.96 -13.79 -3.58
N THR A 691 0.14 -14.52 -4.34
CA THR A 691 -0.94 -13.98 -5.16
C THR A 691 -2.30 -14.07 -4.51
N GLU A 692 -2.48 -14.99 -3.55
CA GLU A 692 -3.75 -15.16 -2.84
C GLU A 692 -4.05 -13.96 -1.93
N LYS A 693 -5.22 -13.36 -2.10
CA LYS A 693 -5.74 -12.30 -1.22
C LYS A 693 -6.50 -12.95 -0.06
N TYR A 694 -6.11 -12.60 1.17
CA TYR A 694 -6.71 -13.16 2.38
C TYR A 694 -7.70 -12.19 3.01
N GLY A 695 -8.99 -12.52 2.92
CA GLY A 695 -10.04 -11.86 3.69
C GLY A 695 -9.97 -12.20 5.19
N MET A 696 -10.83 -11.55 5.97
CA MET A 696 -10.84 -11.67 7.43
C MET A 696 -11.36 -13.04 7.95
N GLU A 697 -11.98 -13.83 7.08
CA GLU A 697 -12.54 -15.17 7.33
C GLU A 697 -11.60 -16.35 7.05
N TYR A 698 -10.38 -16.10 6.58
CA TYR A 698 -9.47 -17.17 6.19
C TYR A 698 -8.81 -17.83 7.40
N GLN A 699 -8.91 -19.16 7.48
CA GLN A 699 -8.23 -19.96 8.51
C GLN A 699 -6.88 -20.52 8.03
N ARG A 700 -6.67 -20.61 6.72
CA ARG A 700 -5.47 -21.19 6.09
C ARG A 700 -5.33 -20.63 4.68
N ALA A 701 -4.15 -20.79 4.09
CA ALA A 701 -3.99 -20.56 2.66
C ALA A 701 -4.67 -21.68 1.87
N TYR A 702 -5.51 -21.35 0.88
CA TYR A 702 -6.08 -22.36 -0.02
C TYR A 702 -5.09 -22.74 -1.12
N TYR A 703 -4.18 -21.83 -1.46
CA TYR A 703 -3.09 -22.11 -2.38
C TYR A 703 -1.83 -22.49 -1.61
N ASP A 704 -1.13 -23.51 -2.10
CA ASP A 704 0.19 -23.92 -1.59
C ASP A 704 1.28 -23.19 -2.39
N GLU A 705 1.30 -21.86 -2.25
CA GLU A 705 2.25 -21.00 -2.95
C GLU A 705 3.66 -21.16 -2.37
N GLN A 706 4.66 -21.28 -3.25
CA GLN A 706 6.07 -21.26 -2.85
C GLN A 706 6.64 -19.85 -3.04
N PRO A 707 7.49 -19.37 -2.12
CA PRO A 707 8.13 -18.06 -2.27
C PRO A 707 8.89 -17.94 -3.59
N ASP A 708 8.77 -16.77 -4.23
CA ASP A 708 9.62 -16.41 -5.37
C ASP A 708 11.00 -16.01 -4.86
N GLU A 709 11.93 -16.98 -4.86
CA GLU A 709 13.31 -16.77 -4.42
C GLU A 709 14.00 -15.62 -5.19
N GLY A 710 13.64 -15.37 -6.44
CA GLY A 710 14.18 -14.24 -7.21
C GLY A 710 13.73 -12.90 -6.62
N LEU A 711 12.45 -12.79 -6.29
CA LEU A 711 11.86 -11.61 -5.65
C LEU A 711 12.43 -11.39 -4.24
N VAL A 712 12.54 -12.44 -3.43
CA VAL A 712 13.10 -12.39 -2.06
C VAL A 712 14.57 -11.95 -2.11
N ASN A 713 15.38 -12.55 -2.99
CA ASN A 713 16.79 -12.17 -3.15
C ASN A 713 16.95 -10.70 -3.61
N HIS A 714 16.04 -10.21 -4.45
CA HIS A 714 16.06 -8.81 -4.86
C HIS A 714 15.70 -7.88 -3.68
N HIS A 715 14.72 -8.22 -2.84
CA HIS A 715 14.47 -7.49 -1.58
C HIS A 715 15.68 -7.45 -0.66
N GLN A 716 16.37 -8.58 -0.49
CA GLN A 716 17.59 -8.67 0.32
C GLN A 716 18.69 -7.72 -0.19
N ARG A 717 18.81 -7.58 -1.52
CA ARG A 717 19.79 -6.69 -2.13
C ARG A 717 19.42 -5.22 -2.03
N VAL A 718 18.16 -4.86 -2.27
CA VAL A 718 17.75 -3.47 -2.50
C VAL A 718 16.96 -2.86 -1.34
N ILE A 719 15.99 -3.59 -0.77
CA ILE A 719 15.03 -3.02 0.19
C ILE A 719 15.50 -3.17 1.64
N PHE A 720 15.90 -4.37 2.06
CA PHE A 720 16.26 -4.63 3.46
C PHE A 720 17.42 -3.76 3.99
N PRO A 721 18.47 -3.43 3.20
CA PRO A 721 19.48 -2.48 3.62
C PRO A 721 18.93 -1.09 3.94
N LEU A 722 17.88 -0.65 3.22
CA LEU A 722 17.21 0.63 3.44
C LEU A 722 16.36 0.58 4.72
N LEU A 723 15.63 -0.52 4.95
CA LEU A 723 14.85 -0.72 6.18
C LEU A 723 15.72 -0.71 7.44
N ARG A 724 16.90 -1.35 7.40
CA ARG A 724 17.87 -1.31 8.51
C ARG A 724 18.42 0.10 8.78
N ARG A 725 18.32 1.01 7.81
CA ARG A 725 18.70 2.43 7.91
C ARG A 725 17.49 3.35 8.08
N ARG A 726 16.32 2.81 8.45
CA ARG A 726 15.04 3.55 8.53
C ARG A 726 15.15 4.91 9.21
N ARG A 727 15.93 5.03 10.29
CA ARG A 727 16.16 6.31 11.01
C ARG A 727 16.63 7.46 10.11
N LEU A 728 17.45 7.20 9.10
CA LEU A 728 17.94 8.22 8.15
C LEU A 728 16.81 8.86 7.33
N PHE A 729 15.72 8.14 7.13
CA PHE A 729 14.62 8.51 6.27
C PHE A 729 13.38 8.97 7.06
N ALA A 730 13.43 8.92 8.39
CA ALA A 730 12.22 8.90 9.20
C ALA A 730 11.60 10.26 9.46
N GLU A 731 12.46 11.25 9.69
CA GLU A 731 12.07 12.59 10.08
C GLU A 731 11.94 13.52 8.88
N VAL A 732 11.33 14.69 9.12
CA VAL A 732 11.06 15.71 8.10
C VAL A 732 11.93 16.95 8.25
N ASP A 733 12.69 17.07 9.34
CA ASP A 733 13.45 18.28 9.68
C ASP A 733 14.48 18.67 8.61
N ASP A 734 15.13 17.68 7.99
CA ASP A 734 16.06 17.83 6.87
C ASP A 734 15.51 17.22 5.56
N PHE A 735 14.22 16.86 5.52
CA PHE A 735 13.59 16.30 4.32
C PHE A 735 13.31 17.39 3.29
N LEU A 736 13.76 17.17 2.05
CA LEU A 736 13.49 18.08 0.94
C LEU A 736 13.05 17.30 -0.30
N LEU A 737 11.89 17.67 -0.84
CA LEU A 737 11.44 17.24 -2.16
C LEU A 737 12.01 18.20 -3.21
N TYR A 738 12.49 17.68 -4.34
CA TYR A 738 13.03 18.48 -5.43
C TYR A 738 12.18 18.40 -6.71
N ASP A 739 12.24 19.47 -7.48
CA ASP A 739 11.75 19.49 -8.86
C ASP A 739 12.85 18.97 -9.80
N PHE A 740 12.47 18.01 -10.66
CA PHE A 740 13.35 17.44 -11.68
C PHE A 740 13.09 18.12 -13.02
N PHE A 741 13.98 19.03 -13.43
CA PHE A 741 13.80 19.84 -14.62
C PHE A 741 14.34 19.11 -15.85
N SER A 742 13.46 18.84 -16.81
CA SER A 742 13.82 18.34 -18.13
C SER A 742 14.72 19.33 -18.90
N PRO A 743 15.38 18.92 -20.00
CA PRO A 743 16.16 19.83 -20.84
C PRO A 743 15.36 21.04 -21.38
N HIS A 744 14.03 20.94 -21.42
CA HIS A 744 13.12 22.02 -21.81
C HIS A 744 12.71 22.95 -20.66
N SER A 745 13.33 22.81 -19.48
CA SER A 745 13.04 23.58 -18.25
C SER A 745 11.62 23.39 -17.69
N LEU A 746 10.92 22.33 -18.10
CA LEU A 746 9.66 21.89 -17.48
C LEU A 746 9.95 20.86 -16.39
N VAL A 747 9.22 20.93 -15.28
CA VAL A 747 9.26 19.91 -14.23
C VAL A 747 8.68 18.61 -14.80
N ASN A 748 9.44 17.52 -14.69
CA ASN A 748 8.94 16.19 -14.99
C ASN A 748 8.24 15.62 -13.75
N GLU A 749 6.92 15.56 -13.81
CA GLU A 749 6.11 15.05 -12.70
C GLU A 749 6.20 13.53 -12.53
N ASP A 750 6.77 12.79 -13.50
CA ASP A 750 6.98 11.34 -13.39
C ASP A 750 8.23 10.97 -12.56
N VAL A 751 9.04 11.96 -12.16
CA VAL A 751 10.26 11.75 -11.38
C VAL A 751 10.08 12.26 -9.96
N PHE A 752 10.22 11.38 -8.98
CA PHE A 752 10.28 11.70 -7.56
C PHE A 752 11.74 11.80 -7.13
N ALA A 753 12.14 12.96 -6.61
CA ALA A 753 13.51 13.19 -6.19
C ALA A 753 13.51 13.91 -4.83
N TYR A 754 14.14 13.31 -3.82
CA TYR A 754 14.14 13.87 -2.46
C TYR A 754 15.42 13.50 -1.69
N SER A 755 15.76 14.31 -0.71
CA SER A 755 16.88 14.06 0.20
C SER A 755 16.44 14.05 1.65
N ASN A 756 17.19 13.35 2.48
CA ASN A 756 17.07 13.42 3.93
C ASN A 756 18.45 13.32 4.59
N ARG A 757 18.55 13.70 5.86
CA ARG A 757 19.80 13.71 6.62
C ARG A 757 19.58 13.31 8.07
N LEU A 758 20.57 12.63 8.64
CA LEU A 758 20.66 12.34 10.06
C LEU A 758 22.10 12.53 10.52
N GLY A 759 22.39 13.68 11.12
CA GLY A 759 23.77 14.07 11.46
C GLY A 759 24.63 14.17 10.20
N ASP A 760 25.70 13.37 10.11
CA ASP A 760 26.57 13.29 8.94
C ASP A 760 26.09 12.30 7.88
N GLN A 761 25.06 11.49 8.17
CA GLN A 761 24.48 10.58 7.18
C GLN A 761 23.55 11.34 6.26
N ARG A 762 23.67 11.10 4.95
CA ARG A 762 22.95 11.81 3.90
C ARG A 762 22.35 10.80 2.95
N ALA A 763 21.13 11.06 2.50
CA ALA A 763 20.47 10.29 1.48
C ALA A 763 19.93 11.18 0.38
N LEU A 764 20.04 10.70 -0.86
CA LEU A 764 19.36 11.26 -2.01
C LEU A 764 18.72 10.12 -2.81
N VAL A 765 17.41 10.18 -2.95
CA VAL A 765 16.60 9.15 -3.62
C VAL A 765 15.96 9.77 -4.85
N VAL A 766 16.07 9.07 -5.97
CA VAL A 766 15.44 9.45 -7.23
C VAL A 766 14.74 8.24 -7.83
N TYR A 767 13.49 8.39 -8.22
CA TYR A 767 12.69 7.34 -8.82
C TYR A 767 11.86 7.88 -9.99
N HIS A 768 11.90 7.19 -11.12
CA HIS A 768 11.11 7.50 -12.30
C HIS A 768 9.91 6.54 -12.42
N ASN A 769 8.71 6.94 -11.98
CA ASN A 769 7.52 6.07 -11.99
C ASN A 769 6.80 6.06 -13.36
N LYS A 770 7.53 5.75 -14.43
CA LYS A 770 6.95 5.67 -15.78
C LYS A 770 7.70 4.67 -16.64
N PHE A 771 6.97 4.01 -17.54
CA PHE A 771 7.60 3.26 -18.63
C PHE A 771 8.09 4.21 -19.73
N GLY A 772 9.33 4.69 -19.59
CA GLY A 772 9.98 5.58 -20.53
C GLY A 772 11.38 5.97 -20.08
N GLU A 773 12.02 6.88 -20.82
CA GLU A 773 13.29 7.50 -20.41
C GLU A 773 13.03 8.92 -19.89
N ALA A 774 13.74 9.30 -18.82
CA ALA A 774 13.75 10.64 -18.28
C ALA A 774 15.19 11.13 -18.12
N GLN A 775 15.44 12.38 -18.46
CA GLN A 775 16.73 13.03 -18.24
C GLN A 775 16.50 14.46 -17.76
N GLY A 776 17.37 14.97 -16.91
CA GLY A 776 17.14 16.28 -16.31
C GLY A 776 18.04 16.62 -15.14
N TRP A 777 17.82 17.82 -14.61
CA TRP A 777 18.56 18.41 -13.51
C TRP A 777 17.71 18.55 -12.27
N MET A 778 18.27 18.17 -11.13
CA MET A 778 17.76 18.47 -9.81
C MET A 778 18.64 19.53 -9.16
N ARG A 779 18.05 20.68 -8.79
CA ARG A 779 18.82 21.84 -8.29
C ARG A 779 18.25 22.45 -7.01
N THR A 780 16.96 22.71 -7.00
CA THR A 780 16.28 23.46 -5.94
C THR A 780 15.08 22.64 -5.46
N SER A 781 14.82 22.67 -4.17
CA SER A 781 13.67 22.00 -3.58
C SER A 781 12.36 22.64 -4.05
N ALA A 782 11.26 21.88 -4.01
CA ALA A 782 9.93 22.44 -3.93
C ALA A 782 9.81 23.33 -2.67
N ALA A 783 8.81 24.21 -2.65
CA ALA A 783 8.52 25.03 -1.48
C ALA A 783 8.04 24.15 -0.32
N TYR A 784 8.38 24.54 0.90
CA TYR A 784 7.87 23.92 2.12
C TYR A 784 7.78 24.97 3.23
N ALA A 785 6.86 24.77 4.18
CA ALA A 785 6.71 25.64 5.32
C ALA A 785 7.85 25.42 6.33
N GLN A 786 8.52 26.51 6.67
CA GLN A 786 9.45 26.55 7.79
C GLN A 786 8.88 27.49 8.86
N THR A 787 8.61 26.93 10.04
CA THR A 787 8.09 27.67 11.19
C THR A 787 9.23 28.23 12.02
N ASP A 788 9.24 29.55 12.25
CA ASP A 788 10.15 30.24 13.18
C ASP A 788 9.31 31.05 14.18
N GLY A 789 8.86 30.40 15.26
CA GLY A 789 7.89 30.99 16.19
C GLY A 789 6.43 30.85 15.70
N GLU A 790 5.67 31.94 15.70
CA GLU A 790 4.24 31.97 15.27
C GLU A 790 4.06 32.27 13.77
N GLU A 791 5.10 32.67 13.04
CA GLU A 791 5.04 32.92 11.59
C GLU A 791 5.60 31.72 10.80
N SER A 792 4.85 31.29 9.79
CA SER A 792 5.26 30.25 8.83
C SER A 792 5.61 30.91 7.49
N ALA A 793 6.81 30.64 6.97
CA ALA A 793 7.25 31.13 5.67
C ALA A 793 7.57 29.97 4.73
N LEU A 794 7.17 30.10 3.47
CA LEU A 794 7.55 29.15 2.43
C LEU A 794 8.99 29.43 1.97
N VAL A 795 9.83 28.41 2.04
CA VAL A 795 11.25 28.50 1.67
C VAL A 795 11.63 27.41 0.67
N GLN A 796 12.71 27.64 -0.05
CA GLN A 796 13.35 26.67 -0.95
C GLN A 796 14.84 26.61 -0.68
N ARG A 797 15.44 25.43 -0.84
CA ARG A 797 16.88 25.21 -0.64
C ARG A 797 17.52 24.58 -1.86
N LYS A 798 18.81 24.86 -2.06
CA LYS A 798 19.60 24.18 -3.10
C LYS A 798 19.96 22.76 -2.67
N LEU A 799 20.20 21.88 -3.63
CA LEU A 799 20.62 20.49 -3.38
C LEU A 799 21.84 20.40 -2.45
N GLY A 800 22.86 21.24 -2.67
CA GLY A 800 24.04 21.30 -1.80
C GLY A 800 23.73 21.67 -0.36
N GLU A 801 22.79 22.61 -0.15
CA GLU A 801 22.35 23.03 1.19
C GLU A 801 21.55 21.91 1.86
N GLY A 802 20.65 21.26 1.12
CA GLY A 802 19.83 20.15 1.61
C GLY A 802 20.65 18.93 2.04
N LEU A 803 21.69 18.61 1.28
CA LEU A 803 22.62 17.52 1.62
C LEU A 803 23.73 17.97 2.58
N GLY A 804 23.84 19.26 2.93
CA GLY A 804 24.93 19.79 3.77
C GLY A 804 26.32 19.53 3.18
N LEU A 805 26.48 19.80 1.88
CA LEU A 805 27.72 19.65 1.12
C LEU A 805 28.49 20.97 1.07
N ASP A 806 29.81 20.89 1.14
CA ASP A 806 30.68 22.05 1.00
C ASP A 806 30.99 22.38 -0.47
N GLY A 807 31.23 23.67 -0.78
CA GLY A 807 31.44 24.15 -2.16
C GLY A 807 32.90 24.30 -2.60
N GLY A 808 33.82 23.49 -2.07
CA GLY A 808 35.25 23.64 -2.33
C GLY A 808 35.68 23.22 -3.74
N HIS A 809 36.55 24.00 -4.40
CA HIS A 809 37.02 23.70 -5.77
C HIS A 809 37.82 22.40 -5.90
N ASN A 810 38.70 22.11 -4.94
CA ASN A 810 39.54 20.89 -4.93
C ASN A 810 38.89 19.75 -4.12
N VAL A 811 37.60 19.88 -3.82
CA VAL A 811 36.84 18.90 -3.04
C VAL A 811 35.94 18.12 -3.98
N PHE A 812 35.86 16.81 -3.76
CA PHE A 812 34.98 15.92 -4.49
C PHE A 812 34.18 15.09 -3.49
N TRP A 813 32.95 14.76 -3.86
CA TRP A 813 32.10 13.84 -3.11
C TRP A 813 32.02 12.52 -3.86
N VAL A 814 32.35 11.44 -3.15
CA VAL A 814 32.13 10.08 -3.58
C VAL A 814 30.89 9.56 -2.88
N PHE A 815 29.97 8.94 -3.61
CA PHE A 815 28.74 8.38 -3.04
C PHE A 815 28.31 7.15 -3.83
N ARG A 816 27.54 6.27 -3.20
CA ARG A 816 27.14 4.97 -3.77
C ARG A 816 25.65 4.96 -4.05
N ASP A 817 25.27 4.54 -5.25
CA ASP A 817 23.90 4.10 -5.51
C ASP A 817 23.71 2.66 -4.99
N TYR A 818 22.85 2.48 -4.01
CA TYR A 818 22.59 1.18 -3.39
C TYR A 818 21.77 0.24 -4.28
N VAL A 819 21.06 0.75 -5.29
CA VAL A 819 20.29 -0.09 -6.22
C VAL A 819 21.25 -0.76 -7.21
N SER A 820 22.12 0.01 -7.88
CA SER A 820 23.11 -0.54 -8.84
C SER A 820 24.41 -1.03 -8.21
N GLY A 821 24.73 -0.61 -6.98
CA GLY A 821 26.00 -0.88 -6.31
C GLY A 821 27.17 -0.01 -6.79
N LEU A 822 26.95 0.87 -7.78
CA LEU A 822 27.98 1.72 -8.36
C LEU A 822 28.29 2.93 -7.47
N GLN A 823 29.55 3.35 -7.48
CA GLN A 823 30.04 4.58 -6.88
C GLN A 823 30.19 5.67 -7.93
N TYR A 824 29.85 6.88 -7.53
CA TYR A 824 29.92 8.09 -8.34
C TYR A 824 30.85 9.08 -7.66
N ILE A 825 31.52 9.90 -8.46
CA ILE A 825 32.30 11.03 -7.97
C ILE A 825 31.78 12.31 -8.64
N ARG A 826 31.67 13.39 -7.87
CA ARG A 826 31.30 14.73 -8.36
C ARG A 826 32.15 15.79 -7.71
N ASN A 827 32.47 16.85 -8.44
CA ASN A 827 33.06 18.04 -7.85
C ASN A 827 32.06 18.68 -6.87
N ALA A 828 32.56 19.09 -5.71
CA ALA A 828 31.71 19.58 -4.62
C ALA A 828 31.05 20.92 -4.97
N ARG A 829 31.76 21.80 -5.69
CA ARG A 829 31.19 23.06 -6.17
C ARG A 829 30.09 22.84 -7.21
N ASP A 830 30.33 21.96 -8.19
CA ASP A 830 29.35 21.67 -9.24
C ASP A 830 28.07 21.06 -8.65
N LEU A 831 28.21 20.12 -7.71
CA LEU A 831 27.08 19.49 -7.04
C LEU A 831 26.29 20.47 -6.15
N SER A 832 26.99 21.38 -5.47
CA SER A 832 26.40 22.35 -4.55
C SER A 832 25.72 23.53 -5.28
N GLU A 833 26.34 24.08 -6.32
CA GLU A 833 25.83 25.24 -7.06
C GLU A 833 24.98 24.85 -8.29
N GLY A 834 25.40 23.81 -9.02
CA GLY A 834 24.82 23.39 -10.30
C GLY A 834 23.78 22.26 -10.20
N GLY A 835 23.73 21.57 -9.05
CA GLY A 835 22.85 20.44 -8.81
C GLY A 835 23.36 19.13 -9.41
N LEU A 836 22.46 18.15 -9.58
CA LEU A 836 22.79 16.83 -10.12
C LEU A 836 22.00 16.56 -11.40
N TYR A 837 22.71 16.20 -12.47
CA TYR A 837 22.13 15.67 -13.70
C TYR A 837 22.03 14.16 -13.65
N LEU A 838 20.88 13.62 -14.07
CA LEU A 838 20.62 12.18 -14.12
C LEU A 838 19.89 11.80 -15.41
N GLU A 839 20.16 10.57 -15.85
CA GLU A 839 19.44 9.86 -16.90
C GLU A 839 18.84 8.59 -16.27
N LEU A 840 17.53 8.42 -16.45
CA LEU A 840 16.72 7.41 -15.79
C LEU A 840 15.96 6.61 -16.86
N GLY A 841 16.10 5.29 -16.82
CA GLY A 841 15.29 4.36 -17.61
C GLY A 841 13.89 4.17 -17.03
N ALA A 842 13.15 3.23 -17.62
CA ALA A 842 11.80 2.90 -17.18
C ALA A 842 11.82 2.35 -15.75
N TYR A 843 11.00 2.91 -14.86
CA TYR A 843 10.90 2.51 -13.45
C TYR A 843 12.23 2.48 -12.69
N GLN A 844 13.24 3.25 -13.15
CA GLN A 844 14.55 3.23 -12.51
C GLN A 844 14.53 4.00 -11.20
N ALA A 845 15.02 3.35 -10.14
CA ALA A 845 15.34 3.98 -8.87
C ALA A 845 16.86 4.09 -8.69
N GLN A 846 17.31 5.20 -8.10
CA GLN A 846 18.68 5.43 -7.65
C GLN A 846 18.64 5.93 -6.21
N VAL A 847 19.41 5.28 -5.33
CA VAL A 847 19.46 5.59 -3.90
C VAL A 847 20.89 5.89 -3.52
N PHE A 848 21.27 7.16 -3.57
CA PHE A 848 22.60 7.62 -3.24
C PHE A 848 22.76 7.75 -1.72
N LEU A 849 23.72 7.00 -1.18
CA LEU A 849 24.12 6.98 0.22
C LEU A 849 25.65 7.00 0.32
N ASP A 850 26.16 6.95 1.55
CA ASP A 850 27.60 6.86 1.87
C ASP A 850 28.42 7.98 1.19
N PHE A 851 28.02 9.23 1.45
CA PHE A 851 28.72 10.40 0.94
C PHE A 851 30.05 10.60 1.67
N ASP A 852 31.14 10.30 0.99
CA ASP A 852 32.51 10.49 1.45
C ASP A 852 33.14 11.70 0.76
N LYS A 853 33.76 12.56 1.57
CA LYS A 853 34.47 13.74 1.09
C LYS A 853 35.94 13.42 0.81
N VAL A 854 36.40 13.68 -0.41
CA VAL A 854 37.78 13.47 -0.85
C VAL A 854 38.41 14.73 -1.44
N TYR A 855 39.73 14.78 -1.49
CA TYR A 855 40.49 15.95 -1.93
C TYR A 855 41.39 15.59 -3.12
N ASP A 856 41.35 16.42 -4.15
CA ASP A 856 42.24 16.28 -5.30
C ASP A 856 43.69 16.61 -4.93
N SER A 857 44.62 15.75 -5.33
CA SER A 857 46.06 15.92 -5.13
C SER A 857 46.85 15.27 -6.27
N PRO A 858 48.15 15.59 -6.45
CA PRO A 858 48.98 14.91 -7.43
C PRO A 858 49.05 13.38 -7.25
N GLU A 859 48.95 12.90 -6.01
CA GLU A 859 48.93 11.48 -5.67
C GLU A 859 47.56 10.84 -5.89
N THR A 860 46.49 11.62 -5.78
CA THR A 860 45.09 11.18 -5.95
C THR A 860 44.33 12.14 -6.88
N PRO A 861 44.51 12.01 -8.21
CA PRO A 861 43.98 12.96 -9.20
C PRO A 861 42.47 12.75 -9.45
N TYR A 862 41.65 12.98 -8.43
CA TYR A 862 40.19 12.86 -8.49
C TYR A 862 39.55 13.81 -9.52
N ALA A 863 40.13 14.97 -9.76
CA ALA A 863 39.66 15.89 -10.80
C ALA A 863 39.77 15.28 -12.19
N GLN A 864 40.89 14.62 -12.48
CA GLN A 864 41.09 13.91 -13.74
C GLN A 864 40.12 12.72 -13.85
N LEU A 865 39.98 11.93 -12.79
CA LEU A 865 39.06 10.79 -12.78
C LEU A 865 37.61 11.23 -13.01
N ASN A 866 37.15 12.27 -12.30
CA ASN A 866 35.80 12.82 -12.45
C ASN A 866 35.53 13.28 -13.90
N ALA A 867 36.49 13.94 -14.53
CA ALA A 867 36.37 14.40 -15.92
C ALA A 867 36.31 13.22 -16.92
N GLU A 868 37.04 12.14 -16.67
CA GLU A 868 37.03 10.95 -17.55
C GLU A 868 35.78 10.09 -17.39
N LEU A 869 35.24 10.01 -16.17
CA LEU A 869 33.99 9.30 -15.92
C LEU A 869 32.78 10.06 -16.47
N ASP A 870 32.86 11.39 -16.55
CA ASP A 870 31.82 12.26 -17.14
C ASP A 870 30.42 11.91 -16.63
N GLY A 871 30.29 11.82 -15.31
CA GLY A 871 29.03 11.47 -14.67
C GLY A 871 28.79 9.96 -14.44
N LYS A 872 29.50 9.07 -15.13
CA LYS A 872 29.26 7.61 -15.04
C LYS A 872 29.69 7.03 -13.69
N GLY A 873 28.93 6.04 -13.23
CA GLY A 873 29.26 5.27 -12.04
C GLY A 873 30.28 4.17 -12.33
N VAL A 874 31.07 3.80 -11.33
CA VAL A 874 32.03 2.69 -11.37
C VAL A 874 31.85 1.80 -10.14
N PRO A 875 32.15 0.48 -10.20
CA PRO A 875 31.99 -0.39 -9.03
C PRO A 875 32.80 0.05 -7.79
N ASN A 876 33.97 0.67 -8.01
CA ASN A 876 34.83 1.18 -6.96
C ASN A 876 35.70 2.36 -7.45
N ILE A 877 35.59 3.52 -6.80
CA ILE A 877 36.33 4.74 -7.17
C ILE A 877 37.83 4.60 -6.92
N TYR A 878 38.24 3.97 -5.81
CA TYR A 878 39.65 3.76 -5.49
C TYR A 878 40.33 2.85 -6.53
N GLN A 879 39.62 1.82 -6.99
CA GLN A 879 40.11 0.96 -8.06
C GLN A 879 40.21 1.72 -9.39
N ALA A 880 39.20 2.52 -9.74
CA ALA A 880 39.23 3.32 -10.96
C ALA A 880 40.40 4.34 -10.94
N LEU A 881 40.69 4.92 -9.78
CA LEU A 881 41.86 5.78 -9.56
C LEU A 881 43.17 5.01 -9.75
N ARG A 882 43.25 3.78 -9.23
CA ARG A 882 44.43 2.91 -9.40
C ARG A 882 44.62 2.52 -10.87
N GLU A 883 43.56 2.24 -11.62
CA GLU A 883 43.63 1.99 -13.06
C GLU A 883 44.10 3.23 -13.85
N LEU A 884 43.70 4.43 -13.43
CA LEU A 884 44.18 5.69 -14.00
C LEU A 884 45.69 5.85 -13.80
N GLU A 885 46.19 5.60 -12.57
CA GLU A 885 47.62 5.63 -12.25
C GLU A 885 48.40 4.60 -13.07
N LEU A 886 47.88 3.37 -13.17
CA LEU A 886 48.52 2.25 -13.86
C LEU A 886 48.39 2.30 -15.39
N ARG A 887 47.63 3.26 -15.94
CA ARG A 887 47.38 3.39 -17.38
C ARG A 887 48.63 3.30 -18.27
N PRO A 888 49.78 3.93 -17.91
CA PRO A 888 50.99 3.82 -18.72
C PRO A 888 51.45 2.37 -18.94
N VAL A 889 51.16 1.46 -18.01
CA VAL A 889 51.50 0.03 -18.10
C VAL A 889 50.32 -0.80 -18.61
N LEU A 890 49.10 -0.52 -18.14
CA LEU A 890 47.90 -1.27 -18.51
C LEU A 890 47.55 -1.13 -19.99
N GLN A 891 47.74 0.04 -20.60
CA GLN A 891 47.46 0.24 -22.02
C GLN A 891 48.33 -0.64 -22.94
N PRO A 892 49.67 -0.61 -22.87
CA PRO A 892 50.50 -1.53 -23.67
C PRO A 892 50.31 -2.99 -23.28
N PHE A 893 49.90 -3.28 -22.04
CA PHE A 893 49.52 -4.63 -21.63
C PHE A 893 48.26 -5.11 -22.36
N ARG A 894 47.19 -4.30 -22.40
CA ARG A 894 45.93 -4.59 -23.12
C ARG A 894 46.15 -4.77 -24.62
N GLU A 895 47.06 -4.02 -25.23
CA GLU A 895 47.41 -4.21 -26.65
C GLU A 895 48.07 -5.56 -26.95
N LEU A 896 48.80 -6.12 -25.97
CA LEU A 896 49.51 -7.39 -26.05
C LEU A 896 48.68 -8.59 -25.58
N VAL A 897 47.87 -8.39 -24.53
CA VAL A 897 47.09 -9.43 -23.84
C VAL A 897 45.60 -9.12 -24.02
N ASN A 898 45.08 -9.44 -25.20
CA ASN A 898 43.66 -9.39 -25.55
C ASN A 898 43.28 -10.61 -26.38
N ALA A 899 41.98 -10.91 -26.50
CA ALA A 899 41.52 -12.11 -27.21
C ALA A 899 41.96 -12.14 -28.68
N GLY A 900 42.00 -11.00 -29.37
CA GLY A 900 42.46 -10.91 -30.75
C GLY A 900 43.90 -11.36 -30.90
N MET A 901 44.81 -10.85 -30.07
CA MET A 901 46.23 -11.21 -30.07
C MET A 901 46.45 -12.67 -29.65
N MET A 902 45.72 -13.16 -28.64
CA MET A 902 45.82 -14.56 -28.21
C MET A 902 45.35 -15.52 -29.29
N ASN A 903 44.18 -15.28 -29.90
CA ASN A 903 43.72 -16.09 -31.03
C ASN A 903 44.71 -16.04 -32.20
N TYR A 904 45.27 -14.86 -32.51
CA TYR A 904 46.25 -14.73 -33.59
C TYR A 904 47.53 -15.55 -33.32
N LEU A 905 48.01 -15.57 -32.08
CA LEU A 905 49.13 -16.44 -31.66
C LEU A 905 48.77 -17.93 -31.74
N ILE A 906 47.60 -18.30 -31.24
CA ILE A 906 47.10 -19.69 -31.21
C ILE A 906 46.95 -20.23 -32.62
N ASP A 907 46.27 -19.52 -33.52
CA ASP A 907 45.96 -19.99 -34.86
C ASP A 907 47.21 -20.13 -35.74
N ASN A 908 48.25 -19.36 -35.45
CA ASN A 908 49.54 -19.42 -36.15
C ASN A 908 50.59 -20.32 -35.46
N ARG A 909 50.21 -21.11 -34.46
CA ARG A 909 51.09 -22.11 -33.84
C ARG A 909 51.63 -23.11 -34.88
N ALA A 910 52.80 -23.68 -34.62
CA ALA A 910 53.45 -24.57 -35.57
C ALA A 910 52.68 -25.90 -35.68
N GLN A 911 51.98 -26.11 -36.80
CA GLN A 911 51.31 -27.39 -37.09
C GLN A 911 52.19 -28.42 -37.81
N LYS A 912 53.34 -27.99 -38.36
CA LYS A 912 54.30 -28.87 -39.05
C LYS A 912 55.73 -28.63 -38.57
N PRO A 913 56.61 -29.64 -38.51
CA PRO A 913 57.94 -29.53 -37.87
C PRO A 913 58.87 -28.50 -38.50
N ARG A 914 58.66 -28.19 -39.79
CA ARG A 914 59.41 -27.18 -40.57
C ARG A 914 58.64 -25.88 -40.79
N ALA A 915 57.42 -25.74 -40.26
CA ALA A 915 56.65 -24.51 -40.38
C ALA A 915 57.39 -23.37 -39.67
N ARG A 916 57.55 -22.25 -40.36
CA ARG A 916 58.05 -21.01 -39.76
C ARG A 916 56.85 -20.18 -39.33
N LEU A 917 56.89 -19.65 -38.12
CA LEU A 917 55.90 -18.67 -37.66
C LEU A 917 55.92 -17.46 -38.62
N PRO A 918 54.76 -16.87 -38.95
CA PRO A 918 54.70 -15.70 -39.81
C PRO A 918 55.62 -14.58 -39.30
N LYS A 919 56.34 -13.93 -40.22
CA LYS A 919 57.24 -12.83 -39.85
C LYS A 919 56.46 -11.66 -39.22
N ALA A 920 55.29 -11.33 -39.80
CA ALA A 920 54.40 -10.28 -39.29
C ALA A 920 53.98 -10.52 -37.84
N LEU A 921 53.53 -11.74 -37.50
CA LEU A 921 53.19 -12.13 -36.13
C LEU A 921 54.34 -11.88 -35.16
N LEU A 922 55.55 -12.31 -35.52
CA LEU A 922 56.73 -12.15 -34.66
C LEU A 922 57.15 -10.70 -34.50
N ASP A 923 57.06 -9.90 -35.56
CA ASP A 923 57.41 -8.48 -35.54
C ASP A 923 56.39 -7.68 -34.70
N GLU A 924 55.09 -7.94 -34.86
CA GLU A 924 54.03 -7.32 -34.07
C GLU A 924 54.13 -7.69 -32.59
N THR A 925 54.27 -8.99 -32.27
CA THR A 925 54.42 -9.45 -30.88
C THR A 925 55.67 -8.85 -30.24
N ARG A 926 56.76 -8.76 -31.00
CA ARG A 926 58.01 -8.15 -30.57
C ARG A 926 57.82 -6.68 -30.23
N GLN A 927 57.18 -5.92 -31.11
CA GLN A 927 56.91 -4.50 -30.89
C GLN A 927 56.05 -4.28 -29.65
N LYS A 928 54.90 -4.98 -29.53
CA LYS A 928 53.99 -4.86 -28.38
C LYS A 928 54.65 -5.29 -27.07
N THR A 929 55.44 -6.37 -27.08
CA THR A 929 56.24 -6.78 -25.92
C THR A 929 57.28 -5.71 -25.56
N GLY A 930 57.98 -5.15 -26.54
CA GLY A 930 58.95 -4.07 -26.33
C GLY A 930 58.31 -2.83 -25.70
N ASN A 931 57.14 -2.42 -26.20
CA ASN A 931 56.36 -1.30 -25.66
C ASN A 931 55.99 -1.53 -24.19
N LEU A 932 55.43 -2.71 -23.87
CA LEU A 932 55.09 -3.08 -22.49
C LEU A 932 56.31 -3.04 -21.56
N LEU A 933 57.45 -3.60 -21.99
CA LEU A 933 58.65 -3.63 -21.15
C LEU A 933 59.28 -2.24 -20.96
N GLN A 934 59.19 -1.36 -21.96
CA GLN A 934 59.63 0.03 -21.83
C GLN A 934 58.73 0.81 -20.87
N ALA A 935 57.42 0.67 -21.01
CA ALA A 935 56.44 1.29 -20.10
C ALA A 935 56.63 0.79 -18.66
N THR A 936 56.76 -0.53 -18.48
CA THR A 936 57.05 -1.18 -17.20
C THR A 936 58.32 -0.62 -16.57
N LYS A 937 59.38 -0.43 -17.35
CA LYS A 937 60.66 0.15 -16.86
C LYS A 937 60.49 1.59 -16.40
N ALA A 938 59.82 2.40 -17.20
CA ALA A 938 59.58 3.81 -16.90
C ALA A 938 58.73 3.96 -15.63
N PHE A 939 57.69 3.14 -15.50
CA PHE A 939 56.76 3.18 -14.38
C PHE A 939 57.39 2.66 -13.06
N SER A 940 58.11 1.54 -13.11
CA SER A 940 58.78 0.95 -11.92
C SER A 940 60.13 1.57 -11.57
N ASN A 941 60.63 2.51 -12.39
CA ASN A 941 61.99 3.05 -12.32
C ASN A 941 63.08 1.95 -12.31
N GLY A 942 62.86 0.87 -13.08
CA GLY A 942 63.62 -0.36 -13.03
C GLY A 942 65.01 -0.32 -13.68
N ALA A 943 65.96 -1.11 -13.18
CA ALA A 943 67.33 -1.18 -13.70
C ALA A 943 67.53 -2.17 -14.87
N GLY A 944 66.52 -2.98 -15.18
CA GLY A 944 66.59 -4.04 -16.19
C GLY A 944 66.77 -3.53 -17.64
N ASP A 945 67.13 -4.46 -18.53
CA ASP A 945 67.32 -4.21 -19.97
C ASP A 945 66.11 -4.77 -20.76
N PRO A 946 65.16 -3.89 -21.19
CA PRO A 946 63.95 -4.31 -21.89
C PRO A 946 64.26 -5.11 -23.16
N THR A 947 65.31 -4.76 -23.91
CA THR A 947 65.66 -5.43 -25.17
C THR A 947 66.19 -6.84 -24.96
N LYS A 948 66.97 -7.07 -23.89
CA LYS A 948 67.40 -8.44 -23.54
C LYS A 948 66.23 -9.29 -23.07
N LEU A 949 65.29 -8.70 -22.34
CA LEU A 949 64.14 -9.42 -21.81
C LEU A 949 63.12 -9.74 -22.90
N GLU A 950 62.85 -8.80 -23.81
CA GLU A 950 62.04 -9.00 -25.01
C GLU A 950 62.53 -10.21 -25.82
N LYS A 951 63.85 -10.31 -26.08
CA LYS A 951 64.45 -11.47 -26.78
C LYS A 951 64.22 -12.79 -26.02
N LYS A 952 64.27 -12.77 -24.69
CA LYS A 952 64.01 -13.96 -23.86
C LYS A 952 62.54 -14.36 -23.92
N ILE A 953 61.60 -13.42 -23.78
CA ILE A 953 60.15 -13.68 -23.86
C ILE A 953 59.79 -14.21 -25.25
N LEU A 954 60.31 -13.60 -26.33
CA LEU A 954 60.10 -14.10 -27.69
C LEU A 954 60.70 -15.49 -27.93
N THR A 955 61.78 -15.85 -27.22
CA THR A 955 62.36 -17.20 -27.30
C THR A 955 61.46 -18.23 -26.64
N ASP A 956 60.91 -17.90 -25.47
CA ASP A 956 59.92 -18.73 -24.76
C ASP A 956 58.65 -18.90 -25.59
N LEU A 957 58.12 -17.80 -26.14
CA LEU A 957 56.92 -17.78 -26.96
C LEU A 957 57.08 -18.71 -28.18
N LYS A 958 58.22 -18.62 -28.89
CA LYS A 958 58.55 -19.51 -30.01
C LYS A 958 58.66 -20.98 -29.60
N ALA A 959 59.06 -21.25 -28.36
CA ALA A 959 59.15 -22.62 -27.84
C ALA A 959 57.75 -23.17 -27.55
N VAL A 960 56.89 -22.39 -26.88
CA VAL A 960 55.49 -22.72 -26.57
C VAL A 960 54.66 -22.91 -27.84
N LEU A 961 54.76 -21.99 -28.81
CA LEU A 961 54.06 -22.12 -30.10
C LEU A 961 54.55 -23.31 -30.95
N ALA A 962 55.65 -23.96 -30.57
CA ALA A 962 56.19 -25.14 -31.25
C ALA A 962 55.90 -26.46 -30.49
N LEU A 963 55.12 -26.43 -29.40
CA LEU A 963 54.74 -27.62 -28.67
C LEU A 963 53.95 -28.65 -29.51
N PRO A 964 53.05 -28.28 -30.44
CA PRO A 964 52.31 -29.26 -31.25
C PRO A 964 53.20 -30.17 -32.10
N VAL A 965 54.43 -29.73 -32.38
CA VAL A 965 55.43 -30.47 -33.19
C VAL A 965 56.64 -30.87 -32.34
N LEU A 966 56.47 -30.97 -31.03
CA LEU A 966 57.53 -31.23 -30.06
C LEU A 966 58.26 -32.54 -30.34
N TYR A 967 57.50 -33.61 -30.62
CA TYR A 967 58.04 -34.94 -30.86
C TYR A 967 58.89 -34.98 -32.14
N GLU A 968 58.43 -34.34 -33.22
CA GLU A 968 59.13 -34.29 -34.50
C GLU A 968 60.37 -33.40 -34.44
N LYS A 969 60.31 -32.33 -33.64
CA LYS A 969 61.42 -31.38 -33.47
C LYS A 969 62.54 -31.94 -32.59
N TYR A 970 62.19 -32.77 -31.61
CA TYR A 970 63.13 -33.44 -30.72
C TYR A 970 62.76 -34.92 -30.56
N PRO A 971 63.04 -35.79 -31.56
CA PRO A 971 62.61 -37.18 -31.52
C PRO A 971 63.45 -38.03 -30.55
N LEU A 972 62.78 -38.90 -29.79
CA LEU A 972 63.42 -39.95 -28.99
C LEU A 972 62.70 -41.31 -29.21
N PRO A 973 62.86 -41.95 -30.39
CA PRO A 973 61.97 -43.00 -30.88
C PRO A 973 61.89 -44.25 -29.99
N ARG A 974 62.97 -44.55 -29.25
CA ARG A 974 63.07 -45.72 -28.37
C ARG A 974 62.48 -45.50 -26.97
N SER A 975 62.09 -44.27 -26.62
CA SER A 975 61.53 -43.97 -25.30
C SER A 975 60.00 -43.97 -25.33
N ARG A 976 59.39 -45.02 -24.78
CA ARG A 976 57.93 -45.08 -24.58
C ARG A 976 57.45 -43.97 -23.64
N LYS A 977 58.23 -43.65 -22.60
CA LYS A 977 57.93 -42.55 -21.66
C LYS A 977 57.86 -41.20 -22.36
N TYR A 978 58.77 -40.94 -23.31
CA TYR A 978 58.78 -39.68 -24.06
C TYR A 978 57.53 -39.51 -24.93
N LYS A 979 57.03 -40.58 -25.56
CA LYS A 979 55.76 -40.52 -26.28
C LYS A 979 54.59 -40.21 -25.34
N ILE A 980 54.54 -40.83 -24.15
CA ILE A 980 53.47 -40.62 -23.18
C ILE A 980 53.43 -39.16 -22.71
N VAL A 981 54.57 -38.59 -22.30
CA VAL A 981 54.60 -37.19 -21.83
C VAL A 981 54.23 -36.19 -22.94
N VAL A 982 54.65 -36.44 -24.18
CA VAL A 982 54.25 -35.57 -25.30
C VAL A 982 52.73 -35.67 -25.52
N ASN A 983 52.16 -36.86 -25.55
CA ASN A 983 50.71 -37.03 -25.70
C ASN A 983 49.93 -36.37 -24.56
N MET A 984 50.32 -36.60 -23.30
CA MET A 984 49.67 -36.00 -22.13
C MET A 984 49.70 -34.47 -22.18
N LEU A 985 50.82 -33.87 -22.64
CA LEU A 985 50.93 -32.43 -22.83
C LEU A 985 50.03 -31.92 -23.97
N LEU A 986 49.97 -32.66 -25.08
CA LEU A 986 49.17 -32.26 -26.24
C LEU A 986 47.67 -32.41 -26.00
N GLU A 987 47.24 -33.46 -25.29
CA GLU A 987 45.84 -33.70 -24.92
C GLU A 987 45.27 -32.53 -24.11
N GLY A 988 46.01 -32.01 -23.13
CA GLY A 988 45.56 -30.85 -22.35
C GLY A 988 45.60 -29.51 -23.10
N LEU A 989 46.23 -29.46 -24.28
CA LEU A 989 46.27 -28.31 -25.17
C LEU A 989 45.38 -28.49 -26.42
N ASP A 990 44.72 -29.64 -26.57
CA ASP A 990 44.00 -30.00 -27.79
C ASP A 990 42.70 -29.21 -27.90
N GLU A 991 42.57 -28.43 -28.98
CA GLU A 991 41.49 -27.47 -29.28
C GLU A 991 41.07 -26.50 -28.13
N ASN A 992 41.74 -26.55 -26.97
CA ASN A 992 41.43 -25.79 -25.78
C ASN A 992 42.10 -24.41 -25.83
N LYS A 993 41.37 -23.44 -26.39
CA LYS A 993 41.84 -22.04 -26.50
C LYS A 993 42.15 -21.41 -25.14
N GLY A 994 41.38 -21.74 -24.09
CA GLY A 994 41.60 -21.24 -22.73
C GLY A 994 42.93 -21.72 -22.13
N ALA A 995 43.28 -23.00 -22.32
CA ALA A 995 44.58 -23.54 -21.90
C ALA A 995 45.74 -22.87 -22.68
N TRP A 996 45.59 -22.67 -24.00
CA TRP A 996 46.58 -21.92 -24.76
C TRP A 996 46.73 -20.48 -24.29
N ALA A 997 45.63 -19.75 -24.10
CA ALA A 997 45.64 -18.37 -23.63
C ALA A 997 46.29 -18.25 -22.24
N THR A 998 46.05 -19.22 -21.36
CA THR A 998 46.68 -19.30 -20.03
C THR A 998 48.20 -19.52 -20.16
N LEU A 999 48.65 -20.49 -20.97
CA LEU A 999 50.08 -20.77 -21.15
C LEU A 999 50.82 -19.60 -21.81
N LEU A 1000 50.20 -18.93 -22.78
CA LEU A 1000 50.74 -17.74 -23.43
C LEU A 1000 50.81 -16.56 -22.46
N SER A 1001 49.77 -16.35 -21.64
CA SER A 1001 49.78 -15.34 -20.58
C SER A 1001 50.95 -15.57 -19.63
N TRP A 1002 51.17 -16.80 -19.17
CA TRP A 1002 52.33 -17.15 -18.35
C TRP A 1002 53.67 -16.77 -18.99
N VAL A 1003 53.86 -17.01 -20.29
CA VAL A 1003 55.07 -16.61 -21.01
C VAL A 1003 55.28 -15.10 -20.97
N LEU A 1004 54.21 -14.33 -21.16
CA LEU A 1004 54.26 -12.87 -21.25
C LEU A 1004 54.49 -12.22 -19.88
N VAL A 1005 53.91 -12.77 -18.81
CA VAL A 1005 54.02 -12.16 -17.46
C VAL A 1005 55.13 -12.72 -16.59
N SER A 1006 55.51 -14.00 -16.71
CA SER A 1006 56.43 -14.68 -15.76
C SER A 1006 57.84 -14.08 -15.66
N LYS A 1007 58.21 -13.18 -16.58
CA LYS A 1007 59.50 -12.52 -16.64
C LYS A 1007 59.40 -11.00 -16.48
N LEU A 1008 58.20 -10.44 -16.37
CA LEU A 1008 57.94 -8.99 -16.39
C LEU A 1008 58.70 -8.26 -15.29
N GLY A 1009 58.72 -8.83 -14.08
CA GLY A 1009 59.43 -8.30 -12.91
C GLY A 1009 60.94 -8.17 -13.08
N ALA A 1010 61.56 -8.89 -14.03
CA ALA A 1010 63.00 -8.75 -14.32
C ALA A 1010 63.38 -7.38 -14.91
N VAL A 1011 62.39 -6.56 -15.31
CA VAL A 1011 62.61 -5.17 -15.72
C VAL A 1011 62.92 -4.29 -14.51
N ALA A 1012 62.28 -4.54 -13.36
CA ALA A 1012 62.52 -3.79 -12.12
C ALA A 1012 63.65 -4.42 -11.30
N ASP A 1013 63.47 -5.68 -10.92
CA ASP A 1013 64.37 -6.44 -10.06
C ASP A 1013 64.75 -7.77 -10.74
N PRO A 1014 65.91 -7.82 -11.42
CA PRO A 1014 66.41 -9.05 -12.04
C PRO A 1014 66.70 -10.19 -11.05
N GLU A 1015 66.95 -9.89 -9.76
CA GLU A 1015 67.30 -10.89 -8.75
C GLU A 1015 66.03 -11.56 -8.18
N ASN A 1016 64.97 -10.79 -7.93
CA ASN A 1016 63.66 -11.27 -7.44
C ASN A 1016 62.56 -11.26 -8.52
N ALA A 1017 62.95 -11.49 -9.78
CA ALA A 1017 62.07 -11.32 -10.93
C ALA A 1017 60.77 -12.13 -10.87
N LEU A 1018 60.80 -13.35 -10.32
CA LEU A 1018 59.61 -14.22 -10.24
C LEU A 1018 58.61 -13.70 -9.20
N GLN A 1019 59.11 -13.32 -8.01
CA GLN A 1019 58.30 -12.75 -6.95
C GLN A 1019 57.69 -11.41 -7.38
N THR A 1020 58.50 -10.57 -8.02
CA THR A 1020 58.05 -9.26 -8.53
C THR A 1020 56.99 -9.43 -9.63
N SER A 1021 57.20 -10.35 -10.58
CA SER A 1021 56.20 -10.63 -11.63
C SER A 1021 54.88 -11.14 -11.06
N ARG A 1022 54.95 -11.92 -9.99
CA ARG A 1022 53.77 -12.45 -9.28
C ARG A 1022 53.03 -11.34 -8.55
N ALA A 1023 53.75 -10.48 -7.81
CA ALA A 1023 53.16 -9.36 -7.08
C ALA A 1023 52.44 -8.39 -8.02
N TRP A 1024 53.04 -8.06 -9.17
CA TRP A 1024 52.42 -7.18 -10.16
C TRP A 1024 51.15 -7.73 -10.81
N LEU A 1025 50.86 -9.03 -10.71
CA LEU A 1025 49.55 -9.51 -11.15
C LEU A 1025 48.42 -8.83 -10.37
N ASP A 1026 48.61 -8.63 -9.07
CA ASP A 1026 47.64 -7.98 -8.19
C ASP A 1026 47.91 -6.46 -8.08
N GLU A 1027 49.14 -6.06 -7.72
CA GLU A 1027 49.50 -4.64 -7.49
C GLU A 1027 49.24 -3.73 -8.70
N TRP A 1028 49.35 -4.30 -9.91
CA TRP A 1028 49.13 -3.61 -11.18
C TRP A 1028 47.86 -4.07 -11.92
N LEU A 1029 46.97 -4.81 -11.25
CA LEU A 1029 45.68 -5.26 -11.78
C LEU A 1029 45.77 -6.02 -13.11
N LEU A 1030 46.91 -6.68 -13.38
CA LEU A 1030 47.10 -7.46 -14.61
C LEU A 1030 46.26 -8.74 -14.60
N ASP A 1031 45.97 -9.26 -13.40
CA ASP A 1031 45.12 -10.42 -13.17
C ASP A 1031 43.70 -10.22 -13.76
N ARG A 1032 43.10 -9.05 -13.57
CA ARG A 1032 41.80 -8.66 -14.13
C ARG A 1032 41.83 -8.56 -15.65
N GLN A 1033 42.90 -8.01 -16.21
CA GLN A 1033 43.07 -7.93 -17.65
C GLN A 1033 43.20 -9.31 -18.29
N ILE A 1034 43.88 -10.24 -17.60
CA ILE A 1034 43.99 -11.63 -18.03
C ILE A 1034 42.63 -12.34 -17.88
N ALA A 1035 41.89 -12.13 -16.79
CA ALA A 1035 40.55 -12.70 -16.61
C ALA A 1035 39.59 -12.23 -17.72
N ALA A 1036 39.55 -10.93 -18.00
CA ALA A 1036 38.74 -10.36 -19.08
C ALA A 1036 39.13 -10.95 -20.45
N MET A 1037 40.44 -11.03 -20.74
CA MET A 1037 40.93 -11.66 -21.97
C MET A 1037 40.52 -13.14 -22.07
N LEU A 1038 40.60 -13.90 -20.99
CA LEU A 1038 40.19 -15.30 -20.97
C LEU A 1038 38.68 -15.43 -21.27
N GLN A 1039 37.86 -14.56 -20.69
CA GLN A 1039 36.43 -14.50 -20.96
C GLN A 1039 36.12 -14.19 -22.42
N GLU A 1040 36.79 -13.19 -23.01
CA GLU A 1040 36.68 -12.87 -24.43
C GLU A 1040 37.13 -14.02 -25.36
N THR A 1041 38.01 -14.91 -24.88
CA THR A 1041 38.39 -16.14 -25.61
C THR A 1041 37.43 -17.31 -25.43
N GLY A 1042 36.35 -17.14 -24.65
CA GLY A 1042 35.29 -18.13 -24.45
C GLY A 1042 35.40 -18.96 -23.17
N VAL A 1043 36.19 -18.52 -22.18
CA VAL A 1043 36.26 -19.15 -20.85
C VAL A 1043 35.19 -18.54 -19.95
N ASP A 1044 34.45 -19.35 -19.19
CA ASP A 1044 33.49 -18.81 -18.23
C ASP A 1044 34.19 -17.99 -17.12
N GLU A 1045 33.47 -17.05 -16.52
CA GLU A 1045 34.04 -16.11 -15.54
C GLU A 1045 34.70 -16.83 -14.34
N GLY A 1046 34.05 -17.86 -13.79
CA GLY A 1046 34.57 -18.63 -12.67
C GLY A 1046 35.87 -19.36 -13.03
N ALA A 1047 35.91 -20.05 -14.17
CA ALA A 1047 37.11 -20.69 -14.66
C ALA A 1047 38.20 -19.68 -15.02
N ALA A 1048 37.87 -18.49 -15.54
CA ALA A 1048 38.85 -17.45 -15.82
C ALA A 1048 39.59 -17.01 -14.55
N TRP A 1049 38.87 -16.80 -13.44
CA TRP A 1049 39.48 -16.49 -12.15
C TRP A 1049 40.28 -17.65 -11.55
N GLN A 1050 39.81 -18.90 -11.72
CA GLN A 1050 40.61 -20.08 -11.34
C GLN A 1050 41.91 -20.18 -12.15
N ARG A 1051 41.88 -19.86 -13.46
CA ARG A 1051 43.08 -19.83 -14.32
C ARG A 1051 44.04 -18.71 -13.92
N VAL A 1052 43.53 -17.57 -13.44
CA VAL A 1052 44.34 -16.50 -12.87
C VAL A 1052 45.00 -16.91 -11.55
N ALA A 1053 44.27 -17.59 -10.65
CA ALA A 1053 44.84 -18.14 -9.42
C ALA A 1053 45.94 -19.18 -9.72
N LEU A 1054 45.69 -20.05 -10.70
CA LEU A 1054 46.70 -20.97 -11.23
C LEU A 1054 47.92 -20.22 -11.77
N LEU A 1055 47.73 -19.16 -12.57
CA LEU A 1055 48.82 -18.33 -13.10
C LEU A 1055 49.69 -17.77 -11.98
N ARG A 1056 49.07 -17.22 -10.92
CA ARG A 1056 49.77 -16.79 -9.71
C ARG A 1056 50.56 -17.93 -9.08
N ALA A 1057 49.99 -19.13 -8.98
CA ALA A 1057 50.68 -20.31 -8.45
C ALA A 1057 51.91 -20.72 -9.30
N ILE A 1058 51.79 -20.77 -10.63
CA ILE A 1058 52.84 -21.33 -11.51
C ILE A 1058 53.95 -20.34 -11.90
N ILE A 1059 53.73 -19.01 -11.79
CA ILE A 1059 54.80 -18.01 -12.04
C ILE A 1059 55.99 -18.23 -11.12
N GLY A 1060 55.75 -18.45 -9.82
CA GLY A 1060 56.80 -18.73 -8.83
C GLY A 1060 57.56 -20.03 -9.09
N GLN A 1061 57.02 -20.92 -9.93
CA GLN A 1061 57.49 -22.29 -10.08
C GLN A 1061 58.26 -22.55 -11.37
N ARG A 1062 58.65 -21.51 -12.13
CA ARG A 1062 59.29 -21.67 -13.45
C ARG A 1062 60.51 -22.64 -13.50
N HIS A 1063 61.24 -22.78 -12.40
CA HIS A 1063 62.42 -23.64 -12.29
C HIS A 1063 62.26 -24.81 -11.32
N TRP A 1064 61.02 -25.21 -11.03
CA TRP A 1064 60.66 -26.19 -10.00
C TRP A 1064 61.40 -27.53 -10.12
N TYR A 1065 61.69 -27.99 -11.34
CA TYR A 1065 62.26 -29.32 -11.63
C TYR A 1065 63.80 -29.42 -11.53
N ARG A 1066 64.51 -28.32 -11.21
CA ARG A 1066 65.99 -28.26 -11.27
C ARG A 1066 66.73 -28.85 -10.05
N ASP A 1067 66.05 -29.61 -9.20
CA ASP A 1067 66.63 -30.15 -7.95
C ASP A 1067 67.50 -31.41 -8.19
N ASP A 1068 68.50 -31.62 -7.33
CA ASP A 1068 69.48 -32.73 -7.38
C ASP A 1068 69.15 -33.84 -6.37
N GLY A 1069 69.29 -35.11 -6.78
CA GLY A 1069 69.04 -36.29 -5.92
C GLY A 1069 68.29 -37.45 -6.61
N SER A 1070 67.87 -38.45 -5.82
CA SER A 1070 67.03 -39.56 -6.30
C SER A 1070 65.60 -39.10 -6.59
N LEU A 1071 64.90 -39.77 -7.52
CA LEU A 1071 63.56 -39.37 -7.98
C LEU A 1071 62.56 -39.16 -6.83
N ARG A 1072 62.54 -40.08 -5.86
CA ARG A 1072 61.66 -40.01 -4.68
C ARG A 1072 61.95 -38.76 -3.83
N ARG A 1073 63.23 -38.53 -3.51
CA ARG A 1073 63.66 -37.34 -2.74
C ARG A 1073 63.39 -36.03 -3.48
N LYS A 1074 63.47 -36.03 -4.82
CA LYS A 1074 63.10 -34.86 -5.65
C LYS A 1074 61.60 -34.57 -5.54
N ALA A 1075 60.76 -35.59 -5.76
CA ALA A 1075 59.31 -35.45 -5.68
C ALA A 1075 58.86 -34.93 -4.29
N TYR A 1076 59.40 -35.48 -3.20
CA TYR A 1076 59.16 -35.00 -1.85
C TYR A 1076 59.53 -33.53 -1.66
N ARG A 1077 60.77 -33.14 -2.00
CA ARG A 1077 61.24 -31.75 -1.81
C ARG A 1077 60.47 -30.74 -2.66
N ILE A 1078 60.08 -31.13 -3.87
CA ILE A 1078 59.28 -30.30 -4.76
C ILE A 1078 57.87 -30.11 -4.19
N MET A 1079 57.19 -31.19 -3.82
CA MET A 1079 55.84 -31.11 -3.26
C MET A 1079 55.80 -30.36 -1.94
N ARG A 1080 56.77 -30.61 -1.05
CA ARG A 1080 56.88 -29.85 0.20
C ARG A 1080 57.00 -28.34 -0.06
N ARG A 1081 57.88 -27.92 -0.97
CA ARG A 1081 58.07 -26.51 -1.33
C ARG A 1081 56.81 -25.90 -1.96
N LEU A 1082 56.10 -26.66 -2.79
CA LEU A 1082 54.83 -26.23 -3.39
C LEU A 1082 53.76 -26.04 -2.31
N LEU A 1083 53.66 -26.96 -1.35
CA LEU A 1083 52.69 -26.91 -0.25
C LEU A 1083 53.03 -25.87 0.83
N GLU A 1084 54.28 -25.40 0.87
CA GLU A 1084 54.74 -24.24 1.65
C GLU A 1084 54.41 -22.89 0.97
N ASP A 1085 54.09 -22.87 -0.33
CA ASP A 1085 53.76 -21.66 -1.08
C ASP A 1085 52.27 -21.29 -0.94
N VAL A 1086 52.00 -20.06 -0.49
CA VAL A 1086 50.64 -19.60 -0.15
C VAL A 1086 49.67 -19.65 -1.34
N GLU A 1087 50.05 -19.21 -2.54
CA GLU A 1087 49.11 -19.21 -3.67
C GLU A 1087 48.85 -20.64 -4.17
N VAL A 1088 49.84 -21.52 -4.06
CA VAL A 1088 49.64 -22.94 -4.40
C VAL A 1088 48.61 -23.55 -3.43
N ARG A 1089 48.72 -23.27 -2.13
CA ARG A 1089 47.74 -23.73 -1.13
C ARG A 1089 46.34 -23.19 -1.40
N GLN A 1090 46.24 -21.91 -1.77
CA GLN A 1090 44.96 -21.28 -2.12
C GLN A 1090 44.35 -21.91 -3.37
N TYR A 1091 45.12 -22.09 -4.45
CA TYR A 1091 44.64 -22.74 -5.68
C TYR A 1091 44.19 -24.19 -5.44
N LEU A 1092 44.88 -24.91 -4.56
CA LEU A 1092 44.53 -26.29 -4.18
C LEU A 1092 43.35 -26.39 -3.21
N ASN A 1093 42.74 -25.26 -2.79
CA ASN A 1093 41.68 -25.21 -1.78
C ASN A 1093 42.02 -26.02 -0.52
N ILE A 1094 43.23 -25.83 0.01
CA ILE A 1094 43.68 -26.55 1.20
C ILE A 1094 42.89 -26.08 2.42
N ASN A 1095 42.19 -27.00 3.07
CA ASN A 1095 41.35 -26.74 4.23
C ASN A 1095 41.63 -27.73 5.36
N GLU A 1096 41.47 -27.28 6.60
CA GLU A 1096 41.58 -28.11 7.80
C GLU A 1096 40.17 -28.53 8.26
N HIS A 1097 39.97 -29.83 8.44
CA HIS A 1097 38.75 -30.39 9.01
C HIS A 1097 39.11 -31.50 9.98
N GLU A 1098 38.60 -31.42 11.22
CA GLU A 1098 38.92 -32.36 12.30
C GLU A 1098 40.44 -32.56 12.54
N SER A 1099 41.21 -31.47 12.51
CA SER A 1099 42.69 -31.49 12.64
C SER A 1099 43.44 -32.25 11.53
N VAL A 1100 42.80 -32.49 10.39
CA VAL A 1100 43.41 -33.08 9.19
C VAL A 1100 43.41 -32.06 8.06
N VAL A 1101 44.54 -31.93 7.35
CA VAL A 1101 44.70 -30.97 6.26
C VAL A 1101 44.45 -31.68 4.92
N TRP A 1102 43.40 -31.25 4.23
CA TRP A 1102 42.95 -31.81 2.96
C TRP A 1102 43.31 -30.89 1.79
N PHE A 1103 43.52 -31.47 0.61
CA PHE A 1103 43.65 -30.72 -0.65
C PHE A 1103 42.63 -31.21 -1.69
N ASN A 1104 42.21 -30.32 -2.60
CA ASN A 1104 41.32 -30.70 -3.69
C ASN A 1104 42.05 -31.56 -4.75
N LYS A 1105 41.47 -32.70 -5.11
CA LYS A 1105 42.07 -33.67 -6.04
C LYS A 1105 42.22 -33.08 -7.44
N GLU A 1106 41.13 -32.55 -8.00
CA GLU A 1106 41.08 -32.05 -9.38
C GLU A 1106 42.06 -30.89 -9.59
N ALA A 1107 42.14 -29.96 -8.62
CA ALA A 1107 43.09 -28.85 -8.62
C ALA A 1107 44.55 -29.32 -8.53
N MET A 1108 44.83 -30.38 -7.76
CA MET A 1108 46.17 -30.97 -7.69
C MET A 1108 46.58 -31.63 -9.01
N GLU A 1109 45.67 -32.37 -9.64
CA GLU A 1109 45.91 -32.98 -10.96
C GLU A 1109 46.12 -31.92 -12.05
N ASP A 1110 45.31 -30.85 -12.06
CA ASP A 1110 45.48 -29.72 -12.99
C ASP A 1110 46.83 -29.02 -12.73
N LEU A 1111 47.17 -28.69 -11.47
CA LEU A 1111 48.46 -28.08 -11.12
C LEU A 1111 49.65 -28.89 -11.63
N LEU A 1112 49.62 -30.22 -11.45
CA LEU A 1112 50.70 -31.10 -11.90
C LEU A 1112 50.84 -31.12 -13.42
N TRP A 1113 49.72 -31.07 -14.15
CA TRP A 1113 49.73 -30.91 -15.60
C TRP A 1113 50.33 -29.56 -16.02
N TRP A 1114 50.00 -28.47 -15.32
CA TRP A 1114 50.58 -27.15 -15.60
C TRP A 1114 52.07 -27.07 -15.29
N LEU A 1115 52.51 -27.69 -14.19
CA LEU A 1115 53.93 -27.83 -13.86
C LEU A 1115 54.69 -28.60 -14.95
N LEU A 1116 54.07 -29.64 -15.52
CA LEU A 1116 54.61 -30.34 -16.68
C LEU A 1116 54.72 -29.38 -17.89
N ALA A 1117 53.65 -28.67 -18.23
CA ALA A 1117 53.61 -27.77 -19.37
C ALA A 1117 54.66 -26.66 -19.31
N ILE A 1118 54.76 -25.95 -18.17
CA ILE A 1118 55.78 -24.90 -17.99
C ILE A 1118 57.20 -25.47 -17.93
N GLY A 1119 57.38 -26.68 -17.39
CA GLY A 1119 58.67 -27.36 -17.33
C GLY A 1119 59.17 -27.74 -18.73
N VAL A 1120 58.29 -28.29 -19.57
CA VAL A 1120 58.58 -28.57 -20.99
C VAL A 1120 58.85 -27.28 -21.76
N GLY A 1121 58.06 -26.22 -21.52
CA GLY A 1121 58.30 -24.89 -22.06
C GLY A 1121 59.69 -24.33 -21.71
N ASP A 1122 60.08 -24.38 -20.43
CA ASP A 1122 61.39 -23.87 -19.96
C ASP A 1122 62.56 -24.68 -20.54
N ILE A 1123 62.46 -26.02 -20.60
CA ILE A 1123 63.49 -26.89 -21.21
C ILE A 1123 63.64 -26.60 -22.71
N THR A 1124 62.52 -26.44 -23.42
CA THR A 1124 62.55 -26.23 -24.87
C THR A 1124 63.00 -24.82 -25.25
N ALA A 1125 62.71 -23.82 -24.43
CA ALA A 1125 63.17 -22.44 -24.60
C ALA A 1125 64.65 -22.25 -24.22
N ASN A 1126 65.20 -23.05 -23.31
CA ASN A 1126 66.55 -22.85 -22.79
C ASN A 1126 67.64 -23.16 -23.84
N PRO A 1127 68.44 -22.16 -24.27
CA PRO A 1127 69.50 -22.37 -25.26
C PRO A 1127 70.73 -23.09 -24.69
N LYS A 1128 70.89 -23.16 -23.36
CA LYS A 1128 71.99 -23.88 -22.69
C LYS A 1128 71.82 -25.40 -22.74
N ILE A 1129 70.59 -25.88 -22.96
CA ILE A 1129 70.32 -27.32 -23.11
C ILE A 1129 70.47 -27.68 -24.59
N LYS A 1130 71.41 -28.58 -24.91
CA LYS A 1130 71.63 -29.05 -26.29
C LYS A 1130 70.35 -29.71 -26.81
N LYS A 1131 70.06 -29.54 -28.10
CA LYS A 1131 68.83 -30.10 -28.71
C LYS A 1131 68.67 -31.61 -28.48
N ALA A 1132 69.78 -32.36 -28.47
CA ALA A 1132 69.78 -33.80 -28.23
C ALA A 1132 69.36 -34.20 -26.80
N ASP A 1133 69.62 -33.33 -25.81
CA ASP A 1133 69.42 -33.63 -24.39
C ASP A 1133 67.99 -33.25 -23.92
N LYS A 1134 67.24 -32.49 -24.73
CA LYS A 1134 65.90 -31.98 -24.37
C LYS A 1134 64.88 -33.10 -24.11
N PRO A 1135 64.75 -34.14 -24.97
CA PRO A 1135 63.81 -35.24 -24.71
C PRO A 1135 64.06 -35.95 -23.38
N GLU A 1136 65.32 -36.19 -23.04
CA GLU A 1136 65.70 -36.87 -21.79
C GLU A 1136 65.38 -36.02 -20.56
N ARG A 1137 65.58 -34.70 -20.64
CA ARG A 1137 65.17 -33.75 -19.59
C ARG A 1137 63.66 -33.68 -19.43
N ILE A 1138 62.90 -33.73 -20.53
CA ILE A 1138 61.42 -33.77 -20.49
C ILE A 1138 60.93 -35.07 -19.83
N VAL A 1139 61.54 -36.21 -20.15
CA VAL A 1139 61.23 -37.49 -19.48
C VAL A 1139 61.51 -37.41 -17.97
N ALA A 1140 62.60 -36.75 -17.56
CA ALA A 1140 62.92 -36.57 -16.14
C ALA A 1140 61.87 -35.72 -15.39
N VAL A 1141 61.31 -34.69 -16.04
CA VAL A 1141 60.19 -33.91 -15.48
C VAL A 1141 58.95 -34.79 -15.32
N TYR A 1142 58.60 -35.55 -16.37
CA TYR A 1142 57.48 -36.48 -16.33
C TYR A 1142 57.61 -37.56 -15.25
N ASP A 1143 58.81 -38.10 -15.03
CA ASP A 1143 59.05 -39.08 -13.98
C ASP A 1143 58.75 -38.50 -12.58
N ILE A 1144 58.98 -37.20 -12.36
CA ILE A 1144 58.62 -36.54 -11.09
C ILE A 1144 57.10 -36.42 -10.97
N ILE A 1145 56.43 -35.86 -11.99
CA ILE A 1145 54.96 -35.70 -12.00
C ILE A 1145 54.26 -37.04 -11.82
N LYS A 1146 54.69 -38.08 -12.55
CA LYS A 1146 54.14 -39.42 -12.44
C LYS A 1146 54.30 -39.99 -11.02
N LYS A 1147 55.44 -39.76 -10.36
CA LYS A 1147 55.64 -40.22 -8.98
C LYS A 1147 54.69 -39.54 -8.02
N VAL A 1148 54.42 -38.23 -8.19
CA VAL A 1148 53.43 -37.52 -7.37
C VAL A 1148 52.03 -38.04 -7.62
N LEU A 1149 51.60 -38.17 -8.89
CA LEU A 1149 50.29 -38.72 -9.25
C LEU A 1149 50.04 -40.11 -8.65
N GLN A 1150 51.04 -41.00 -8.68
CA GLN A 1150 50.95 -42.33 -8.06
C GLN A 1150 50.80 -42.29 -6.54
N SER A 1151 51.25 -41.22 -5.88
CA SER A 1151 51.16 -41.05 -4.43
C SER A 1151 49.90 -40.28 -3.99
N LEU A 1152 49.14 -39.68 -4.92
CA LEU A 1152 47.89 -38.97 -4.59
C LEU A 1152 46.81 -39.92 -4.06
N GLU A 1153 46.52 -41.01 -4.78
CA GLU A 1153 45.49 -41.98 -4.36
C GLU A 1153 45.83 -42.64 -3.01
N ALA A 1154 47.10 -43.00 -2.81
CA ALA A 1154 47.58 -43.59 -1.56
C ALA A 1154 47.50 -42.63 -0.37
N SER A 1155 47.54 -41.31 -0.62
CA SER A 1155 47.42 -40.29 0.43
C SER A 1155 46.00 -40.06 0.93
N ALA A 1156 44.98 -40.63 0.28
CA ALA A 1156 43.58 -40.26 0.48
C ALA A 1156 43.34 -38.74 0.46
N TYR A 1157 44.14 -38.01 -0.33
CA TYR A 1157 44.08 -36.55 -0.49
C TYR A 1157 44.40 -35.73 0.77
N GLN A 1158 45.14 -36.33 1.71
CA GLN A 1158 45.63 -35.67 2.92
C GLN A 1158 47.08 -35.19 2.72
N VAL A 1159 47.38 -33.97 3.14
CA VAL A 1159 48.69 -33.33 2.94
C VAL A 1159 49.80 -34.13 3.62
N GLU A 1160 49.59 -34.54 4.87
CA GLU A 1160 50.58 -35.29 5.67
C GLU A 1160 50.89 -36.64 5.03
N LYS A 1161 49.85 -37.42 4.67
CA LYS A 1161 50.01 -38.73 4.03
C LYS A 1161 50.69 -38.64 2.67
N LEU A 1162 50.41 -37.58 1.89
CA LEU A 1162 51.07 -37.36 0.62
C LEU A 1162 52.58 -37.16 0.79
N LEU A 1163 52.98 -36.38 1.81
CA LEU A 1163 54.39 -36.16 2.12
C LEU A 1163 55.05 -37.44 2.66
N GLU A 1164 54.34 -38.26 3.44
CA GLU A 1164 54.82 -39.58 3.90
C GLU A 1164 55.07 -40.56 2.75
N GLU A 1165 54.13 -40.66 1.81
CA GLU A 1165 54.26 -41.52 0.63
C GLU A 1165 55.46 -41.13 -0.27
N LEU A 1166 55.75 -39.83 -0.30
CA LEU A 1166 56.86 -39.25 -1.07
C LEU A 1166 58.21 -39.30 -0.33
N ALA A 1167 58.24 -39.35 1.00
CA ALA A 1167 59.46 -39.47 1.81
C ALA A 1167 60.10 -40.85 1.68
#